data_AF-A0A8H8SJP1-F1
#
_entry.id   AF-A0A8H8SJP1-F1
#
_cell.length_a   1.000
_cell.length_b   1.000
_cell.length_c   1.000
_cell.angle_alpha   90.00
_cell.angle_beta   90.00
_cell.angle_gamma   90.00
#
_symmetry.space_group_name_H-M   'P 1'
#
loop_
_entity.id
_entity.type
_entity.pdbx_description
1 polymer ?
#
loop_
_entity_poly.entity_id
_entity_poly.type
_entity_poly.pdbx_seq_one_letter_code
_entity_poly.pdbx_strand_id
1 'polypeptide(L)'
;MTSTSNAGRWPILLSSKAIRELRHVGRDEVSFDIVRKKLYELSHGQFSTDNHLCIRGTRENIPIYRVRASNDLRIIYQIDLMADVNAQFDHQVIKVFSICSRNQAAYDFWIKVSRYLMRYGPEYRNRCNSRKTRGDGGSATKAPDVFDHQKYSTTFTDERYTFEGEADLNELHETLAVEKFTPVTKSLYNSILADMEIVLPIALNPDERRIVKHQGTSVVIGRSGTGKTTALVYKMRANTQSTIMEERPLRQLFVTRSRVLTQHIAHNYRGLIDSNEIANKTREELAEIRKRNEQERKRELVEYDNEVDLRDDLPDRFSELQDHHFPLFVSFDKLCSLLEADIKAKEGRRFQTYPLLNFNDFKYTYWPKLNHVLTRNLDPGLVFSEILGVIKGCGQDLTEDSYLNSLSHKRSPLLMNVRDRVYAIFEAYSKQCRVRNQIDNADRTRAILAAHERHPFPQASQVDYVFVDEVQDQLMLDIHLLQSLCKNPDGGYWCGDTAQTISVGSSFRIKDLKAFIYDDMISYQKSNHQRKAPAPFATFELCTNFRSHSGIVKYAASLVELIYTMFPDSIDHMAPESANTPGRPPLLFISPTNDHNIFLQHLLSKDIPFGAHQGIIVRSQATADWLNKYLEKRCTVLTLLDTKGLEFDDVVLYNFFSESEAPAATWAPVLALGSKEKEGRIVYDKDTVPPWTSPVLCAELKQLYVAVTRARYRCWIWDSGDVIDLMKNFWSNPGLITIRIARKHGSFAVSTKDLREWHERTGVVLQRTLVQAKSFLNSWPER
;
A
#
# COMPACT_ATOMS: atom_id res chain seq x y z
N MET A 1 -14.63 16.03 -13.77
CA MET A 1 -14.59 17.38 -14.37
C MET A 1 -15.71 17.47 -15.38
N THR A 2 -16.89 17.93 -14.98
CA THR A 2 -18.01 18.21 -15.89
C THR A 2 -18.79 19.38 -15.32
N SER A 3 -18.30 20.60 -15.57
CA SER A 3 -19.12 21.79 -15.63
C SER A 3 -18.56 22.70 -16.72
N THR A 4 -19.45 23.19 -17.57
CA THR A 4 -19.24 23.88 -18.84
C THR A 4 -18.67 25.29 -18.72
N SER A 5 -18.18 25.71 -17.54
CA SER A 5 -17.64 27.06 -17.28
C SER A 5 -16.11 27.19 -17.44
N ASN A 6 -15.39 26.12 -17.81
CA ASN A 6 -13.92 26.07 -17.91
C ASN A 6 -13.38 25.89 -19.34
N ALA A 7 -14.21 26.07 -20.38
CA ALA A 7 -13.81 25.84 -21.76
C ALA A 7 -12.66 26.78 -22.21
N GLY A 8 -11.43 26.25 -22.25
CA GLY A 8 -10.22 26.95 -22.71
C GLY A 8 -9.23 27.38 -21.62
N ARG A 9 -9.43 27.00 -20.35
CA ARG A 9 -8.46 27.22 -19.27
C ARG A 9 -7.49 26.04 -19.14
N TRP A 10 -6.23 26.33 -18.78
CA TRP A 10 -5.22 25.32 -18.46
C TRP A 10 -5.48 24.75 -17.07
N PRO A 11 -5.76 23.44 -16.93
CA PRO A 11 -5.82 22.80 -15.61
C PRO A 11 -4.44 22.85 -14.97
N ILE A 12 -4.35 23.37 -13.75
CA ILE A 12 -3.10 23.41 -12.97
C ILE A 12 -3.16 22.36 -11.87
N LEU A 13 -2.09 21.59 -11.75
CA LEU A 13 -1.91 20.56 -10.74
C LEU A 13 -0.61 20.81 -9.98
N LEU A 14 -0.63 20.73 -8.66
CA LEU A 14 0.55 20.89 -7.81
C LEU A 14 0.98 19.54 -7.26
N SER A 15 2.28 19.30 -7.23
CA SER A 15 2.88 18.22 -6.43
C SER A 15 2.67 18.47 -4.92
N SER A 16 2.79 17.42 -4.13
CA SER A 16 2.73 17.49 -2.66
C SER A 16 3.85 18.40 -2.12
N LYS A 17 5.06 18.32 -2.70
CA LYS A 17 6.16 19.27 -2.44
C LYS A 17 5.75 20.71 -2.71
N ALA A 18 5.18 21.01 -3.88
CA ALA A 18 4.73 22.36 -4.22
C ALA A 18 3.63 22.87 -3.27
N ILE A 19 2.75 22.00 -2.77
CA ILE A 19 1.72 22.38 -1.78
C ILE A 19 2.36 22.74 -0.44
N ARG A 20 3.33 21.94 0.05
CA ARG A 20 4.07 22.24 1.29
C ARG A 20 4.83 23.56 1.17
N GLU A 21 5.49 23.78 0.04
CA GLU A 21 6.19 25.02 -0.26
C GLU A 21 5.22 26.21 -0.37
N LEU A 22 4.06 26.04 -1.03
CA LEU A 22 3.02 27.06 -1.10
C LEU A 22 2.44 27.41 0.27
N ARG A 23 2.27 26.43 1.17
CA ARG A 23 1.86 26.66 2.57
C ARG A 23 2.91 27.48 3.32
N HIS A 24 4.19 27.18 3.12
CA HIS A 24 5.27 27.96 3.73
C HIS A 24 5.27 29.41 3.22
N VAL A 25 5.13 29.62 1.91
CA VAL A 25 4.97 30.95 1.31
C VAL A 25 3.69 31.63 1.79
N GLY A 26 2.63 30.86 2.04
CA GLY A 26 1.33 31.28 2.58
C GLY A 26 1.38 31.99 3.94
N ARG A 27 2.50 31.93 4.66
CA ARG A 27 2.73 32.69 5.89
C ARG A 27 2.88 34.20 5.65
N ASP A 28 3.35 34.58 4.46
CA ASP A 28 3.41 35.97 4.00
C ASP A 28 2.29 36.22 2.97
N GLU A 29 1.31 37.05 3.34
CA GLU A 29 0.12 37.30 2.52
C GLU A 29 0.48 37.89 1.15
N VAL A 30 1.49 38.76 1.10
CA VAL A 30 1.94 39.41 -0.15
C VAL A 30 2.55 38.37 -1.09
N SER A 31 3.49 37.56 -0.61
CA SER A 31 4.12 36.51 -1.43
C SER A 31 3.11 35.46 -1.89
N PHE A 32 2.17 35.09 -1.03
CA PHE A 32 1.09 34.17 -1.37
C PHE A 32 0.21 34.71 -2.49
N ASP A 33 -0.20 35.98 -2.41
CA ASP A 33 -1.03 36.63 -3.42
C ASP A 33 -0.30 36.78 -4.76
N ILE A 34 1.01 37.03 -4.73
CA ILE A 34 1.85 37.04 -5.94
C ILE A 34 1.86 35.65 -6.61
N VAL A 35 2.12 34.58 -5.84
CA VAL A 35 2.12 33.20 -6.38
C VAL A 35 0.73 32.83 -6.92
N ARG A 36 -0.34 33.15 -6.17
CA ARG A 36 -1.72 32.94 -6.62
C ARG A 36 -2.02 33.65 -7.94
N LYS A 37 -1.62 34.92 -8.07
CA LYS A 37 -1.78 35.69 -9.32
C LYS A 37 -1.03 35.04 -10.47
N LYS A 38 0.19 34.55 -10.25
CA LYS A 38 0.96 33.86 -11.30
C LYS A 38 0.33 32.54 -11.73
N LEU A 39 -0.17 31.73 -10.80
CA LEU A 39 -0.94 30.53 -11.15
C LEU A 39 -2.23 30.90 -11.92
N TYR A 40 -2.90 32.00 -11.54
CA TYR A 40 -4.06 32.49 -12.27
C TYR A 40 -3.73 32.90 -13.71
N GLU A 41 -2.64 33.66 -13.93
CA GLU A 41 -2.14 34.02 -15.27
C GLU A 41 -1.89 32.77 -16.14
N LEU A 42 -1.21 31.76 -15.57
CA LEU A 42 -0.93 30.49 -16.26
C LEU A 42 -2.22 29.74 -16.62
N SER A 43 -3.21 29.69 -15.72
CA SER A 43 -4.49 29.02 -15.97
C SER A 43 -5.29 29.67 -17.12
N HIS A 44 -5.06 30.96 -17.38
CA HIS A 44 -5.68 31.71 -18.48
C HIS A 44 -4.82 31.74 -19.75
N GLY A 45 -3.70 31.01 -19.78
CA GLY A 45 -2.83 30.95 -20.96
C GLY A 45 -2.09 32.26 -21.25
N GLN A 46 -1.95 33.14 -20.25
CA GLN A 46 -1.23 34.40 -20.35
C GLN A 46 0.28 34.16 -20.19
N PHE A 47 0.89 33.55 -21.21
CA PHE A 47 2.32 33.22 -21.19
C PHE A 47 3.18 34.43 -21.60
N SER A 48 3.86 35.02 -20.62
CA SER A 48 4.81 36.13 -20.78
C SER A 48 6.26 35.67 -20.65
N THR A 49 7.21 36.57 -20.93
CA THR A 49 8.64 36.34 -20.72
C THR A 49 8.99 36.02 -19.27
N ASP A 50 8.18 36.48 -18.32
CA ASP A 50 8.42 36.30 -16.89
C ASP A 50 7.82 35.01 -16.33
N ASN A 51 6.71 34.51 -16.89
CA ASN A 51 6.01 33.33 -16.37
C ASN A 51 6.14 32.07 -17.25
N HIS A 52 6.71 32.18 -18.45
CA HIS A 52 6.87 31.06 -19.38
C HIS A 52 8.27 30.98 -19.97
N LEU A 53 9.29 31.09 -19.13
CA LEU A 53 10.68 30.98 -19.56
C LEU A 53 11.17 29.53 -19.45
N CYS A 54 11.61 28.95 -20.57
CA CYS A 54 12.20 27.61 -20.60
C CYS A 54 13.55 27.60 -19.84
N ILE A 55 13.76 26.60 -18.98
CA ILE A 55 15.03 26.39 -18.30
C ILE A 55 16.10 26.05 -19.35
N ARG A 56 17.23 26.76 -19.32
CA ARG A 56 18.34 26.53 -20.25
C ARG A 56 18.80 25.06 -20.15
N GLY A 57 18.98 24.40 -21.30
CA GLY A 57 19.32 22.97 -21.36
C GLY A 57 18.12 22.02 -21.46
N THR A 58 16.88 22.51 -21.30
CA THR A 58 15.66 21.66 -21.44
C THR A 58 14.98 21.78 -22.80
N ARG A 59 15.34 22.80 -23.61
CA ARG A 59 14.66 23.13 -24.89
C ARG A 59 14.75 22.00 -25.93
N GLU A 60 15.88 21.31 -25.98
CA GLU A 60 16.12 20.22 -26.92
C GLU A 60 15.42 18.92 -26.51
N ASN A 61 15.01 18.82 -25.24
CA ASN A 61 14.36 17.66 -24.64
C ASN A 61 12.87 17.98 -24.37
N ILE A 62 12.28 17.41 -23.31
CA ILE A 62 10.94 17.83 -22.83
C ILE A 62 11.08 19.15 -22.07
N PRO A 63 10.50 20.28 -22.55
CA PRO A 63 10.74 21.58 -21.94
C PRO A 63 10.19 21.68 -20.53
N ILE A 64 11.00 22.23 -19.62
CA ILE A 64 10.59 22.61 -18.27
C ILE A 64 10.67 24.12 -18.17
N TYR A 65 9.64 24.72 -17.59
CA TYR A 65 9.46 26.16 -17.52
C TYR A 65 9.64 26.66 -16.10
N ARG A 66 10.03 27.92 -15.99
CA ARG A 66 10.07 28.66 -14.74
C ARG A 66 9.23 29.93 -14.82
N VAL A 67 8.56 30.22 -13.71
CA VAL A 67 7.96 31.53 -13.42
C VAL A 67 8.90 32.32 -12.52
N ARG A 68 9.12 33.59 -12.84
CA ARG A 68 9.64 34.60 -11.91
C ARG A 68 8.45 35.26 -11.21
N ALA A 69 8.14 34.81 -10.00
CA ALA A 69 7.03 35.35 -9.22
C ALA A 69 7.43 36.67 -8.53
N SER A 70 8.62 36.70 -7.93
CA SER A 70 9.25 37.90 -7.38
C SER A 70 10.75 37.90 -7.72
N ASN A 71 11.55 38.79 -7.11
CA ASN A 71 13.00 38.76 -7.32
C ASN A 71 13.61 37.42 -6.92
N ASP A 72 13.13 36.82 -5.83
CA ASP A 72 13.65 35.57 -5.30
C ASP A 72 12.75 34.35 -5.58
N LEU A 73 11.42 34.51 -5.63
CA LEU A 73 10.52 33.36 -5.78
C LEU A 73 10.44 32.83 -7.22
N ARG A 74 10.51 31.50 -7.37
CA ARG A 74 10.43 30.75 -8.62
C ARG A 74 9.35 29.68 -8.53
N ILE A 75 8.65 29.45 -9.63
CA ILE A 75 7.72 28.30 -9.78
C ILE A 75 8.26 27.45 -10.92
N ILE A 76 8.53 26.17 -10.66
CA ILE A 76 9.00 25.23 -11.67
C ILE A 76 7.83 24.35 -12.12
N TYR A 77 7.57 24.31 -13.42
CA TYR A 77 6.45 23.57 -13.98
C TYR A 77 6.73 22.99 -15.35
N GLN A 78 5.93 22.01 -15.74
CA GLN A 78 5.91 21.41 -17.07
C GLN A 78 4.49 21.45 -17.63
N ILE A 79 4.40 21.52 -18.96
CA ILE A 79 3.15 21.23 -19.66
C ILE A 79 3.17 19.74 -20.02
N ASP A 80 2.21 19.01 -19.48
CA ASP A 80 2.07 17.55 -19.59
C ASP A 80 0.71 17.19 -20.24
N LEU A 81 0.52 15.93 -20.55
CA LEU A 81 -0.72 15.37 -21.09
C LEU A 81 -1.38 14.48 -20.06
N MET A 82 -2.70 14.60 -19.94
CA MET A 82 -3.51 13.72 -19.13
C MET A 82 -4.69 13.20 -19.92
N ALA A 83 -4.80 11.88 -19.96
CA ALA A 83 -5.97 11.21 -20.51
C ALA A 83 -7.23 11.70 -19.78
N ASP A 84 -8.28 11.89 -20.56
CA ASP A 84 -9.60 12.24 -20.10
C ASP A 84 -10.20 11.08 -19.28
N VAL A 85 -11.45 11.26 -18.90
CA VAL A 85 -12.15 10.35 -18.02
C VAL A 85 -12.37 9.01 -18.73
N ASN A 86 -12.54 8.96 -20.05
CA ASN A 86 -12.80 7.73 -20.81
C ASN A 86 -11.59 7.19 -21.59
N ALA A 87 -10.40 7.80 -21.41
CA ALA A 87 -9.20 7.50 -22.18
C ALA A 87 -9.44 7.55 -23.71
N GLN A 88 -10.27 8.50 -24.13
CA GLN A 88 -10.55 8.84 -25.52
C GLN A 88 -9.68 9.99 -25.99
N PHE A 89 -9.41 10.97 -25.10
CA PHE A 89 -8.64 12.16 -25.43
C PHE A 89 -7.54 12.42 -24.41
N ASP A 90 -6.42 12.97 -24.87
CA ASP A 90 -5.37 13.52 -24.02
C ASP A 90 -5.50 15.05 -23.96
N HIS A 91 -5.62 15.58 -22.73
CA HIS A 91 -5.70 17.01 -22.47
C HIS A 91 -4.37 17.55 -21.97
N GLN A 92 -3.97 18.73 -22.47
CA GLN A 92 -2.85 19.45 -21.90
C GLN A 92 -3.15 19.96 -20.48
N VAL A 93 -2.21 19.77 -19.57
CA VAL A 93 -2.26 20.23 -18.17
C VAL A 93 -0.93 20.89 -17.77
N ILE A 94 -0.97 21.77 -16.78
CA ILE A 94 0.22 22.36 -16.16
C ILE A 94 0.52 21.63 -14.86
N LYS A 95 1.64 20.92 -14.80
CA LYS A 95 2.15 20.30 -13.57
C LYS A 95 3.20 21.19 -12.92
N VAL A 96 2.87 21.72 -11.76
CA VAL A 96 3.78 22.51 -10.92
C VAL A 96 4.49 21.56 -9.97
N PHE A 97 5.81 21.50 -10.06
CA PHE A 97 6.63 20.61 -9.25
C PHE A 97 7.18 21.27 -7.99
N SER A 98 7.47 22.57 -8.04
CA SER A 98 8.06 23.29 -6.90
C SER A 98 7.78 24.80 -6.97
N ILE A 99 7.66 25.42 -5.80
CA ILE A 99 7.56 26.85 -5.52
C ILE A 99 8.69 27.20 -4.53
N CYS A 100 9.83 27.65 -5.04
CA CYS A 100 11.05 27.76 -4.24
C CYS A 100 11.77 29.10 -4.43
N SER A 101 12.76 29.39 -3.58
CA SER A 101 13.65 30.53 -3.80
C SER A 101 14.57 30.29 -4.99
N ARG A 102 15.21 31.35 -5.50
CA ARG A 102 16.08 31.27 -6.67
C ARG A 102 17.24 30.30 -6.46
N ASN A 103 17.75 30.22 -5.23
CA ASN A 103 18.89 29.39 -4.86
C ASN A 103 18.50 27.91 -4.70
N GLN A 104 17.24 27.61 -4.41
CA GLN A 104 16.74 26.25 -4.22
C GLN A 104 16.23 25.58 -5.51
N ALA A 105 16.09 26.34 -6.60
CA ALA A 105 15.48 25.85 -7.84
C ALA A 105 16.25 24.73 -8.57
N ALA A 106 17.46 24.36 -8.12
CA ALA A 106 18.25 23.20 -8.58
C ALA A 106 18.18 22.96 -10.12
N TYR A 107 18.56 23.96 -10.92
CA TYR A 107 18.37 23.91 -12.39
C TYR A 107 19.02 22.69 -13.07
N ASP A 108 20.16 22.23 -12.57
CA ASP A 108 20.85 21.05 -13.12
C ASP A 108 20.03 19.76 -12.95
N PHE A 109 19.30 19.61 -11.84
CA PHE A 109 18.39 18.50 -11.63
C PHE A 109 17.27 18.51 -12.68
N TRP A 110 16.65 19.67 -12.93
CA TRP A 110 15.59 19.79 -13.95
C TRP A 110 16.08 19.51 -15.37
N ILE A 111 17.34 19.81 -15.68
CA ILE A 111 17.94 19.39 -16.97
C ILE A 111 17.98 17.87 -17.07
N LYS A 112 18.37 17.17 -16.00
CA LYS A 112 18.37 15.70 -15.96
C LYS A 112 16.95 15.12 -16.07
N VAL A 113 15.97 15.69 -15.35
CA VAL A 113 14.54 15.32 -15.46
C VAL A 113 14.04 15.51 -16.90
N SER A 114 14.32 16.65 -17.51
CA SER A 114 13.93 16.96 -18.89
C SER A 114 14.48 15.95 -19.91
N ARG A 115 15.74 15.53 -19.74
CA ARG A 115 16.35 14.45 -20.54
C ARG A 115 15.66 13.12 -20.29
N TYR A 116 15.36 12.78 -19.04
CA TYR A 116 14.71 11.53 -18.69
C TYR A 116 13.34 11.36 -19.36
N LEU A 117 12.56 12.45 -19.41
CA LEU A 117 11.22 12.45 -20.01
C LEU A 117 11.23 12.24 -21.53
N MET A 118 12.39 12.32 -22.21
CA MET A 118 12.50 12.02 -23.64
C MET A 118 12.10 10.58 -24.00
N ARG A 119 12.08 9.67 -23.02
CA ARG A 119 11.63 8.30 -23.18
C ARG A 119 10.19 8.17 -23.70
N TYR A 120 9.35 9.19 -23.52
CA TYR A 120 7.98 9.24 -24.03
C TYR A 120 7.91 9.53 -25.54
N GLY A 121 9.04 9.84 -26.17
CA GLY A 121 9.17 10.00 -27.60
C GLY A 121 8.89 11.41 -28.13
N PRO A 122 9.22 11.65 -29.42
CA PRO A 122 9.11 12.97 -30.04
C PRO A 122 7.65 13.43 -30.21
N GLU A 123 6.71 12.50 -30.38
CA GLU A 123 5.28 12.83 -30.49
C GLU A 123 4.74 13.46 -29.20
N TYR A 124 5.02 12.85 -28.05
CA TYR A 124 4.66 13.39 -26.74
C TYR A 124 5.24 14.81 -26.56
N ARG A 125 6.50 15.02 -26.93
CA ARG A 125 7.15 16.34 -26.90
C ARG A 125 6.40 17.37 -27.76
N ASN A 126 6.03 16.99 -28.98
CA ASN A 126 5.34 17.87 -29.91
C ASN A 126 3.96 18.25 -29.38
N ARG A 127 3.21 17.27 -28.84
CA ARG A 127 1.92 17.51 -28.19
C ARG A 127 2.05 18.39 -26.96
N CYS A 128 3.09 18.24 -26.13
CA CYS A 128 3.36 19.13 -25.00
C CYS A 128 3.72 20.57 -25.42
N ASN A 129 4.24 20.76 -26.64
CA ASN A 129 4.62 22.06 -27.20
C ASN A 129 3.54 22.74 -28.04
N SER A 130 2.52 22.00 -28.50
CA SER A 130 1.41 22.55 -29.28
C SER A 130 0.68 23.65 -28.52
N ARG A 131 0.38 24.77 -29.18
CA ARG A 131 -0.41 25.87 -28.61
C ARG A 131 -1.39 26.37 -29.67
N LYS A 132 -2.66 26.51 -29.31
CA LYS A 132 -3.65 27.21 -30.14
C LYS A 132 -3.79 28.64 -29.64
N THR A 133 -3.62 29.61 -30.52
CA THR A 133 -3.77 31.04 -30.19
C THR A 133 -5.24 31.44 -30.32
N ARG A 134 -5.79 32.12 -29.30
CA ARG A 134 -7.13 32.72 -29.33
C ARG A 134 -7.02 34.25 -29.29
N GLY A 135 -7.64 34.90 -30.28
CA GLY A 135 -7.76 36.36 -30.41
C GLY A 135 -6.84 36.97 -31.49
N ASP A 136 -7.30 38.07 -32.11
CA ASP A 136 -6.51 38.92 -33.00
C ASP A 136 -5.92 40.11 -32.23
N GLY A 137 -4.62 40.38 -32.39
CA GLY A 137 -3.92 41.52 -31.78
C GLY A 137 -3.33 41.27 -30.37
N GLY A 138 -2.72 42.32 -29.79
CA GLY A 138 -1.75 42.29 -28.67
C GLY A 138 -2.14 41.66 -27.32
N SER A 139 -3.29 40.97 -27.23
CA SER A 139 -3.73 40.18 -26.06
C SER A 139 -4.07 38.73 -26.45
N ALA A 140 -3.33 38.17 -27.41
CA ALA A 140 -3.46 36.78 -27.84
C ALA A 140 -3.19 35.81 -26.67
N THR A 141 -4.22 35.08 -26.22
CA THR A 141 -4.10 34.06 -25.16
C THR A 141 -3.88 32.69 -25.78
N LYS A 142 -3.10 31.82 -25.14
CA LYS A 142 -2.87 30.46 -25.63
C LYS A 142 -3.84 29.50 -24.94
N ALA A 143 -4.67 28.79 -25.71
CA ALA A 143 -5.56 27.76 -25.19
C ALA A 143 -4.85 26.39 -25.15
N PRO A 144 -5.20 25.51 -24.19
CA PRO A 144 -4.75 24.13 -24.20
C PRO A 144 -5.34 23.37 -25.39
N ASP A 145 -4.57 22.45 -25.94
CA ASP A 145 -4.96 21.56 -27.02
C ASP A 145 -5.48 20.22 -26.48
N VAL A 146 -6.21 19.50 -27.33
CA VAL A 146 -6.79 18.19 -27.06
C VAL A 146 -6.44 17.26 -28.21
N PHE A 147 -5.97 16.06 -27.90
CA PHE A 147 -5.53 15.06 -28.86
C PHE A 147 -6.28 13.74 -28.66
N ASP A 148 -6.33 12.88 -29.67
CA ASP A 148 -6.77 11.51 -29.47
C ASP A 148 -5.81 10.78 -28.53
N HIS A 149 -6.38 10.00 -27.60
CA HIS A 149 -5.61 9.32 -26.56
C HIS A 149 -4.61 8.33 -27.15
N GLN A 150 -3.37 8.39 -26.68
CA GLN A 150 -2.31 7.47 -27.07
C GLN A 150 -1.55 6.98 -25.84
N LYS A 151 -1.26 5.67 -25.80
CA LYS A 151 -0.33 5.12 -24.80
C LYS A 151 1.10 5.39 -25.25
N TYR A 152 1.83 6.15 -24.45
CA TYR A 152 3.25 6.41 -24.68
C TYR A 152 4.09 5.25 -24.12
N SER A 153 4.75 4.50 -25.00
CA SER A 153 5.72 3.48 -24.61
C SER A 153 7.02 4.13 -24.15
N THR A 154 7.53 3.74 -22.99
CA THR A 154 8.80 4.25 -22.42
C THR A 154 10.04 3.49 -22.93
N THR A 155 9.99 2.99 -24.17
CA THR A 155 11.04 2.15 -24.77
C THR A 155 12.24 2.94 -25.28
N PHE A 156 12.14 4.27 -25.39
CA PHE A 156 13.23 5.09 -25.88
C PHE A 156 14.28 5.34 -24.77
N THR A 157 15.42 4.67 -24.86
CA THR A 157 16.60 4.90 -24.02
C THR A 157 17.55 5.84 -24.74
N ASP A 158 17.67 7.09 -24.27
CA ASP A 158 18.78 7.97 -24.69
C ASP A 158 20.06 7.47 -24.01
N GLU A 159 21.08 7.06 -24.77
CA GLU A 159 22.37 6.59 -24.25
C GLU A 159 23.13 7.67 -23.45
N ARG A 160 22.73 8.95 -23.55
CA ARG A 160 23.25 10.06 -22.74
C ARG A 160 22.67 10.11 -21.32
N TYR A 161 21.92 9.09 -20.93
CA TYR A 161 21.24 8.98 -19.64
C TYR A 161 22.17 8.44 -18.55
N THR A 162 22.78 9.32 -17.76
CA THR A 162 23.51 8.91 -16.54
C THR A 162 23.10 9.76 -15.33
N PHE A 163 22.21 9.19 -14.51
CA PHE A 163 22.10 9.57 -13.11
C PHE A 163 23.13 8.75 -12.33
N GLU A 164 24.26 9.35 -11.96
CA GLU A 164 25.35 8.62 -11.28
C GLU A 164 25.17 8.60 -9.75
N GLY A 165 24.52 9.65 -9.20
CA GLY A 165 24.29 9.83 -7.77
C GLY A 165 22.99 9.20 -7.27
N GLU A 166 23.07 8.54 -6.11
CA GLU A 166 21.91 7.96 -5.41
C GLU A 166 20.89 9.03 -4.98
N ALA A 167 21.37 10.20 -4.53
CA ALA A 167 20.51 11.32 -4.18
C ALA A 167 19.69 11.82 -5.38
N ASP A 168 20.32 11.97 -6.55
CA ASP A 168 19.61 12.42 -7.76
C ASP A 168 18.56 11.39 -8.22
N LEU A 169 18.84 10.09 -8.08
CA LEU A 169 17.89 9.01 -8.40
C LEU A 169 16.69 9.04 -7.45
N ASN A 170 16.92 9.25 -6.17
CA ASN A 170 15.85 9.37 -5.17
C ASN A 170 15.00 10.62 -5.43
N GLU A 171 15.61 11.78 -5.69
CA GLU A 171 14.87 13.01 -6.02
C GLU A 171 14.06 12.87 -7.32
N LEU A 172 14.58 12.15 -8.32
CA LEU A 172 13.85 11.80 -9.53
C LEU A 172 12.66 10.88 -9.22
N HIS A 173 12.86 9.85 -8.39
CA HIS A 173 11.81 8.92 -7.98
C HIS A 173 10.68 9.64 -7.25
N GLU A 174 11.02 10.52 -6.29
CA GLU A 174 10.08 11.38 -5.60
C GLU A 174 9.27 12.21 -6.59
N THR A 175 9.95 12.97 -7.46
CA THR A 175 9.33 13.94 -8.36
C THR A 175 8.40 13.32 -9.40
N LEU A 176 8.71 12.12 -9.91
CA LEU A 176 8.03 11.53 -11.07
C LEU A 176 7.15 10.31 -10.76
N ALA A 177 7.46 9.52 -9.73
CA ALA A 177 6.73 8.28 -9.43
C ALA A 177 5.89 8.40 -8.16
N VAL A 178 6.47 8.93 -7.08
CA VAL A 178 5.81 9.02 -5.76
C VAL A 178 4.84 10.21 -5.72
N GLU A 179 5.20 11.32 -6.35
CA GLU A 179 4.43 12.56 -6.27
C GLU A 179 3.02 12.42 -6.86
N LYS A 180 2.04 12.73 -6.01
CA LYS A 180 0.63 12.81 -6.37
C LYS A 180 0.25 14.26 -6.65
N PHE A 181 -0.39 14.48 -7.78
CA PHE A 181 -0.72 15.82 -8.25
C PHE A 181 -2.13 16.21 -7.81
N THR A 182 -2.25 17.31 -7.06
CA THR A 182 -3.52 17.88 -6.59
C THR A 182 -3.94 19.02 -7.50
N PRO A 183 -5.16 19.00 -8.07
CA PRO A 183 -5.66 20.15 -8.84
C PRO A 183 -5.76 21.41 -7.98
N VAL A 184 -5.44 22.56 -8.58
CA VAL A 184 -5.68 23.86 -7.93
C VAL A 184 -7.18 24.09 -7.80
N THR A 185 -7.68 24.01 -6.58
CA THR A 185 -9.09 24.22 -6.23
C THR A 185 -9.24 25.32 -5.19
N LYS A 186 -10.49 25.79 -4.99
CA LYS A 186 -10.84 26.68 -3.88
C LYS A 186 -10.51 26.05 -2.52
N SER A 187 -10.69 24.73 -2.35
CA SER A 187 -10.35 24.02 -1.11
C SER A 187 -8.87 24.04 -0.78
N LEU A 188 -7.97 23.91 -1.78
CA LEU A 188 -6.54 24.08 -1.57
C LEU A 188 -6.25 25.47 -0.99
N TYR A 189 -6.72 26.54 -1.63
CA TYR A 189 -6.47 27.90 -1.14
C TYR A 189 -7.08 28.16 0.23
N ASN A 190 -8.32 27.72 0.46
CA ASN A 190 -9.00 27.90 1.72
C ASN A 190 -8.30 27.14 2.86
N SER A 191 -7.76 25.95 2.60
CA SER A 191 -7.01 25.20 3.62
C SER A 191 -5.68 25.85 3.99
N ILE A 192 -5.02 26.54 3.05
CA ILE A 192 -3.83 27.35 3.35
C ILE A 192 -4.21 28.59 4.16
N LEU A 193 -5.30 29.28 3.77
CA LEU A 193 -5.78 30.46 4.49
C LEU A 193 -6.21 30.16 5.94
N ALA A 194 -6.80 28.97 6.17
CA ALA A 194 -7.18 28.49 7.49
C ALA A 194 -6.03 27.85 8.29
N ASP A 195 -4.82 27.77 7.73
CA ASP A 195 -3.68 27.02 8.26
C ASP A 195 -4.06 25.60 8.71
N MET A 196 -4.87 24.93 7.89
CA MET A 196 -5.42 23.61 8.17
C MET A 196 -4.73 22.58 7.28
N GLU A 197 -3.99 21.66 7.87
CA GLU A 197 -3.42 20.52 7.15
C GLU A 197 -4.53 19.50 6.88
N ILE A 198 -4.91 19.38 5.61
CA ILE A 198 -5.95 18.46 5.18
C ILE A 198 -5.48 17.63 3.99
N VAL A 199 -6.06 16.45 3.89
CA VAL A 199 -5.92 15.58 2.72
C VAL A 199 -6.69 16.19 1.55
N LEU A 200 -5.98 16.57 0.49
CA LEU A 200 -6.60 17.17 -0.69
C LEU A 200 -6.87 16.14 -1.79
N PRO A 201 -7.90 16.35 -2.64
CA PRO A 201 -8.18 15.47 -3.76
C PRO A 201 -7.05 15.44 -4.79
N ILE A 202 -6.53 14.27 -5.11
CA ILE A 202 -5.48 14.05 -6.10
C ILE A 202 -6.06 13.68 -7.46
N ALA A 203 -5.28 13.93 -8.51
CA ALA A 203 -5.53 13.43 -9.86
C ALA A 203 -5.18 11.94 -9.93
N LEU A 204 -6.20 11.10 -9.96
CA LEU A 204 -6.06 9.64 -10.10
C LEU A 204 -5.46 9.26 -11.47
N ASN A 205 -4.73 8.16 -11.51
CA ASN A 205 -4.26 7.58 -12.78
C ASN A 205 -5.40 6.87 -13.54
N PRO A 206 -5.23 6.53 -14.84
CA PRO A 206 -6.29 5.90 -15.63
C PRO A 206 -6.85 4.59 -15.03
N ASP A 207 -6.01 3.75 -14.44
CA ASP A 207 -6.44 2.46 -13.88
C ASP A 207 -7.22 2.64 -12.57
N GLU A 208 -6.75 3.53 -11.68
CA GLU A 208 -7.48 3.95 -10.47
C GLU A 208 -8.84 4.55 -10.83
N ARG A 209 -8.92 5.41 -11.85
CA ARG A 209 -10.19 6.00 -12.31
C ARG A 209 -11.17 4.95 -12.82
N ARG A 210 -10.68 3.94 -13.54
CA ARG A 210 -11.53 2.84 -14.03
C ARG A 210 -12.17 2.08 -12.88
N ILE A 211 -11.41 1.83 -11.81
CA ILE A 211 -11.91 1.20 -10.59
C ILE A 211 -12.98 2.07 -9.91
N VAL A 212 -12.68 3.36 -9.70
CA VAL A 212 -13.57 4.30 -8.99
C VAL A 212 -14.93 4.47 -9.67
N LYS A 213 -14.97 4.40 -11.01
CA LYS A 213 -16.22 4.50 -11.77
C LYS A 213 -17.07 3.23 -11.76
N HIS A 214 -16.46 2.08 -11.55
CA HIS A 214 -17.15 0.81 -11.69
C HIS A 214 -18.23 0.67 -10.61
N GLN A 215 -19.48 0.51 -11.01
CA GLN A 215 -20.64 0.50 -10.10
C GLN A 215 -20.92 -0.87 -9.46
N GLY A 216 -20.41 -1.96 -10.04
CA GLY A 216 -20.59 -3.32 -9.50
C GLY A 216 -19.46 -3.77 -8.58
N THR A 217 -19.54 -5.05 -8.20
CA THR A 217 -18.53 -5.72 -7.39
C THR A 217 -17.16 -5.64 -8.07
N SER A 218 -16.14 -5.22 -7.33
CA SER A 218 -14.77 -5.02 -7.85
C SER A 218 -13.78 -5.90 -7.12
N VAL A 219 -13.01 -6.67 -7.90
CA VAL A 219 -11.87 -7.45 -7.42
C VAL A 219 -10.60 -6.80 -7.94
N VAL A 220 -9.83 -6.15 -7.07
CA VAL A 220 -8.65 -5.39 -7.43
C VAL A 220 -7.39 -6.14 -6.99
N ILE A 221 -6.61 -6.58 -7.96
CA ILE A 221 -5.35 -7.30 -7.76
C ILE A 221 -4.21 -6.32 -8.00
N GLY A 222 -3.29 -6.20 -7.06
CA GLY A 222 -2.14 -5.32 -7.26
C GLY A 222 -1.01 -5.64 -6.30
N ARG A 223 0.23 -5.49 -6.78
CA ARG A 223 1.43 -5.69 -5.95
C ARG A 223 1.64 -4.54 -4.94
N SER A 224 2.68 -4.64 -4.12
CA SER A 224 2.97 -3.67 -3.06
C SER A 224 3.31 -2.27 -3.61
N GLY A 225 2.45 -1.27 -3.36
CA GLY A 225 2.68 0.12 -3.82
C GLY A 225 2.06 0.47 -5.18
N THR A 226 1.08 -0.28 -5.66
CA THR A 226 0.42 -0.04 -6.96
C THR A 226 -0.86 0.82 -6.91
N GLY A 227 -1.19 1.41 -5.75
CA GLY A 227 -2.31 2.34 -5.61
C GLY A 227 -3.66 1.73 -5.17
N LYS A 228 -3.69 0.45 -4.77
CA LYS A 228 -4.92 -0.26 -4.32
C LYS A 228 -5.77 0.53 -3.31
N THR A 229 -5.16 0.96 -2.21
CA THR A 229 -5.81 1.72 -1.13
C THR A 229 -6.28 3.10 -1.60
N THR A 230 -5.55 3.72 -2.55
CA THR A 230 -5.98 5.01 -3.14
C THR A 230 -7.25 4.81 -3.96
N ALA A 231 -7.32 3.79 -4.82
CA ALA A 231 -8.53 3.47 -5.57
C ALA A 231 -9.73 3.15 -4.64
N LEU A 232 -9.49 2.44 -3.53
CA LEU A 232 -10.50 2.11 -2.52
C LEU A 232 -11.13 3.37 -1.92
N VAL A 233 -10.32 4.27 -1.36
CA VAL A 233 -10.80 5.49 -0.68
C VAL A 233 -11.59 6.38 -1.64
N TYR A 234 -11.12 6.52 -2.89
CA TYR A 234 -11.81 7.33 -3.88
C TYR A 234 -13.11 6.68 -4.37
N LYS A 235 -13.20 5.35 -4.40
CA LYS A 235 -14.45 4.66 -4.71
C LYS A 235 -15.48 4.82 -3.60
N MET A 236 -15.07 4.69 -2.33
CA MET A 236 -15.96 4.99 -1.18
C MET A 236 -16.51 6.42 -1.26
N ARG A 237 -15.64 7.39 -1.57
CA ARG A 237 -16.04 8.80 -1.73
C ARG A 237 -16.99 9.00 -2.91
N ALA A 238 -16.71 8.36 -4.05
CA ALA A 238 -17.58 8.46 -5.23
C ALA A 238 -18.98 7.89 -4.96
N ASN A 239 -19.08 6.75 -4.27
CA ASN A 239 -20.36 6.16 -3.86
C ASN A 239 -21.16 7.12 -2.97
N THR A 240 -20.52 7.75 -1.97
CA THR A 240 -21.16 8.77 -1.12
C THR A 240 -21.67 9.94 -1.95
N GLN A 241 -20.87 10.45 -2.88
CA GLN A 241 -21.25 11.60 -3.71
C GLN A 241 -22.43 11.30 -4.63
N SER A 242 -22.48 10.12 -5.24
CA SER A 242 -23.61 9.69 -6.06
C SER A 242 -24.90 9.58 -5.26
N THR A 243 -24.80 9.19 -3.98
CA THR A 243 -25.96 8.92 -3.13
C THR A 243 -26.52 10.18 -2.46
N ILE A 244 -25.68 11.21 -2.21
CA ILE A 244 -26.16 12.54 -1.77
C ILE A 244 -27.17 13.11 -2.78
N MET A 245 -26.99 12.82 -4.06
CA MET A 245 -27.95 13.23 -5.11
C MET A 245 -29.30 12.50 -5.02
N GLU A 246 -29.38 11.40 -4.28
CA GLU A 246 -30.54 10.51 -4.16
C GLU A 246 -31.22 10.60 -2.77
N GLU A 247 -30.76 11.51 -1.88
CA GLU A 247 -31.32 11.77 -0.54
C GLU A 247 -31.47 10.53 0.39
N ARG A 248 -30.69 9.46 0.17
CA ARG A 248 -30.71 8.25 1.01
C ARG A 248 -29.44 8.13 1.87
N PRO A 249 -29.54 7.70 3.15
CA PRO A 249 -28.37 7.44 3.97
C PRO A 249 -27.62 6.21 3.44
N LEU A 250 -26.32 6.37 3.16
CA LEU A 250 -25.47 5.32 2.61
C LEU A 250 -24.62 4.67 3.71
N ARG A 251 -24.83 3.37 3.97
CA ARG A 251 -24.04 2.61 4.94
C ARG A 251 -22.90 1.88 4.24
N GLN A 252 -21.68 2.39 4.38
CA GLN A 252 -20.47 1.74 3.85
C GLN A 252 -19.64 1.14 4.99
N LEU A 253 -19.25 -0.13 4.84
CA LEU A 253 -18.39 -0.85 5.78
C LEU A 253 -16.98 -1.00 5.18
N PHE A 254 -15.98 -0.51 5.89
CA PHE A 254 -14.57 -0.78 5.62
C PHE A 254 -14.00 -1.72 6.68
N VAL A 255 -13.34 -2.81 6.23
CA VAL A 255 -12.76 -3.83 7.12
C VAL A 255 -11.39 -4.28 6.63
N THR A 256 -10.46 -4.44 7.57
CA THR A 256 -9.20 -5.15 7.37
C THR A 256 -8.76 -5.78 8.71
N ARG A 257 -7.75 -6.67 8.70
CA ARG A 257 -7.18 -7.22 9.96
C ARG A 257 -6.31 -6.18 10.69
N SER A 258 -5.66 -5.28 9.95
CA SER A 258 -4.76 -4.28 10.55
C SER A 258 -5.51 -3.08 11.14
N ARG A 259 -5.38 -2.89 12.47
CA ARG A 259 -5.95 -1.74 13.18
C ARG A 259 -5.33 -0.42 12.72
N VAL A 260 -4.01 -0.41 12.53
CA VAL A 260 -3.25 0.75 12.05
C VAL A 260 -3.70 1.17 10.65
N LEU A 261 -3.86 0.20 9.74
CA LEU A 261 -4.34 0.48 8.39
C LEU A 261 -5.78 1.04 8.41
N THR A 262 -6.64 0.53 9.30
CA THR A 262 -8.00 1.01 9.48
C THR A 262 -8.03 2.50 9.86
N GLN A 263 -7.23 2.90 10.84
CA GLN A 263 -7.14 4.29 11.29
C GLN A 263 -6.59 5.20 10.19
N HIS A 264 -5.54 4.77 9.48
CA HIS A 264 -4.94 5.54 8.40
C HIS A 264 -5.93 5.79 7.25
N ILE A 265 -6.69 4.77 6.85
CA ILE A 265 -7.71 4.89 5.79
C ILE A 265 -8.87 5.77 6.25
N ALA A 266 -9.32 5.63 7.50
CA ALA A 266 -10.37 6.47 8.07
C ALA A 266 -9.95 7.95 8.07
N HIS A 267 -8.72 8.25 8.49
CA HIS A 267 -8.16 9.60 8.47
C HIS A 267 -8.09 10.17 7.04
N ASN A 268 -7.56 9.39 6.08
CA ASN A 268 -7.49 9.80 4.68
C ASN A 268 -8.88 10.08 4.08
N TYR A 269 -9.87 9.25 4.39
CA TYR A 269 -11.24 9.45 3.94
C TYR A 269 -11.84 10.73 4.55
N ARG A 270 -11.75 10.92 5.87
CA ARG A 270 -12.26 12.12 6.57
C ARG A 270 -11.63 13.39 6.02
N GLY A 271 -10.31 13.43 5.86
CA GLY A 271 -9.62 14.59 5.29
C GLY A 271 -10.12 14.97 3.89
N LEU A 272 -10.48 13.99 3.05
CA LEU A 272 -11.10 14.26 1.74
C LEU A 272 -12.52 14.83 1.84
N ILE A 273 -13.29 14.46 2.86
CA ILE A 273 -14.61 15.05 3.12
C ILE A 273 -14.45 16.48 3.64
N ASP A 274 -13.57 16.71 4.61
CA ASP A 274 -13.27 18.04 5.16
C ASP A 274 -12.78 18.99 4.07
N SER A 275 -12.02 18.48 3.09
CA SER A 275 -11.58 19.25 1.92
C SER A 275 -12.72 19.75 1.04
N ASN A 276 -13.85 19.03 0.98
CA ASN A 276 -15.04 19.50 0.28
C ASN A 276 -15.76 20.58 1.08
N GLU A 277 -15.86 20.41 2.40
CA GLU A 277 -16.54 21.37 3.27
C GLU A 277 -15.81 22.72 3.33
N ILE A 278 -14.48 22.70 3.47
CA ILE A 278 -13.68 23.93 3.52
C ILE A 278 -13.76 24.74 2.22
N ALA A 279 -14.08 24.09 1.09
CA ALA A 279 -14.29 24.79 -0.19
C ALA A 279 -15.46 25.79 -0.12
N ASN A 280 -16.45 25.51 0.74
CA ASN A 280 -17.69 26.29 0.83
C ASN A 280 -17.63 27.41 1.88
N LYS A 281 -16.61 27.42 2.75
CA LYS A 281 -16.48 28.40 3.84
C LYS A 281 -16.13 29.82 3.36
N THR A 282 -16.60 30.82 4.11
CA THR A 282 -16.30 32.26 3.88
C THR A 282 -14.93 32.66 4.43
N ARG A 283 -14.45 33.86 4.10
CA ARG A 283 -13.18 34.36 4.64
C ARG A 283 -13.23 34.59 6.15
N GLU A 284 -14.37 35.02 6.71
CA GLU A 284 -14.49 35.18 8.16
C GLU A 284 -14.40 33.83 8.88
N GLU A 285 -15.14 32.82 8.40
CA GLU A 285 -15.14 31.47 8.97
C GLU A 285 -13.74 30.83 8.92
N LEU A 286 -13.00 31.04 7.82
CA LEU A 286 -11.61 30.55 7.71
C LEU A 286 -10.67 31.25 8.69
N ALA A 287 -10.87 32.53 8.97
CA ALA A 287 -10.09 33.27 9.95
C ALA A 287 -10.38 32.80 11.39
N GLU A 288 -11.62 32.44 11.69
CA GLU A 288 -11.98 31.83 12.98
C GLU A 288 -11.34 30.46 13.16
N ILE A 289 -11.37 29.62 12.12
CA ILE A 289 -10.72 28.31 12.12
C ILE A 289 -9.21 28.48 12.33
N ARG A 290 -8.59 29.42 11.62
CA ARG A 290 -7.16 29.73 11.80
C ARG A 290 -6.83 30.11 13.24
N LYS A 291 -7.62 31.01 13.85
CA LYS A 291 -7.43 31.41 15.25
C LYS A 291 -7.56 30.22 16.21
N ARG A 292 -8.51 29.31 15.97
CA ARG A 292 -8.68 28.08 16.76
C ARG A 292 -7.47 27.16 16.62
N ASN A 293 -7.01 26.90 15.39
CA ASN A 293 -5.85 26.07 15.11
C ASN A 293 -4.56 26.65 15.74
N GLU A 294 -4.39 27.98 15.71
CA GLU A 294 -3.27 28.67 16.37
C GLU A 294 -3.31 28.55 17.90
N GLN A 295 -4.50 28.41 18.50
CA GLN A 295 -4.68 28.17 19.94
C GLN A 295 -4.43 26.70 20.32
N GLU A 296 -4.87 25.75 19.48
CA GLU A 296 -4.68 24.31 19.67
C GLU A 296 -3.22 23.88 19.48
N ARG A 297 -2.53 24.42 18.47
CA ARG A 297 -1.08 24.19 18.26
C ARG A 297 -0.21 24.56 19.45
N LYS A 298 -0.65 25.48 20.31
CA LYS A 298 0.08 25.86 21.55
C LYS A 298 -0.15 24.86 22.70
N ARG A 299 -1.15 23.98 22.58
CA ARG A 299 -1.52 22.97 23.58
C ARG A 299 -1.03 21.55 23.26
N GLU A 300 -0.67 21.26 22.00
CA GLU A 300 -0.26 19.95 21.48
C GLU A 300 1.08 19.37 22.03
N LEU A 301 1.61 19.89 23.15
CA LEU A 301 2.80 19.33 23.81
C LEU A 301 2.49 18.26 24.87
N VAL A 302 1.22 17.88 25.09
CA VAL A 302 0.85 16.91 26.11
C VAL A 302 -0.25 15.97 25.62
N GLU A 303 0.08 14.68 25.62
CA GLU A 303 -0.82 13.51 25.64
C GLU A 303 -1.67 13.21 24.39
N TYR A 304 -1.17 12.26 23.58
CA TYR A 304 -2.04 11.31 22.89
C TYR A 304 -1.72 9.91 23.40
N ASP A 305 -2.68 9.35 24.13
CA ASP A 305 -2.62 8.00 24.66
C ASP A 305 -2.95 7.02 23.52
N ASN A 306 -1.97 6.19 23.17
CA ASN A 306 -2.05 5.22 22.09
C ASN A 306 -2.44 3.85 22.66
N GLU A 307 -3.67 3.70 23.13
CA GLU A 307 -4.24 2.39 23.41
C GLU A 307 -5.72 2.34 23.02
N VAL A 308 -6.11 1.21 22.41
CA VAL A 308 -7.48 0.81 22.03
C VAL A 308 -7.97 1.33 20.67
N ASP A 309 -8.77 0.51 20.00
CA ASP A 309 -9.57 0.85 18.80
C ASP A 309 -10.63 1.89 19.25
N LEU A 310 -10.20 3.12 19.55
CA LEU A 310 -10.92 4.23 20.23
C LEU A 310 -11.97 4.89 19.33
N ARG A 311 -12.87 4.08 18.76
CA ARG A 311 -14.18 4.62 18.44
C ARG A 311 -15.07 4.50 19.67
N ASP A 312 -14.90 5.46 20.57
CA ASP A 312 -15.74 5.62 21.76
C ASP A 312 -17.18 6.02 21.37
N ASP A 313 -17.39 6.45 20.12
CA ASP A 313 -18.71 6.73 19.55
C ASP A 313 -19.51 5.45 19.24
N LEU A 314 -18.88 4.29 19.17
CA LEU A 314 -19.56 3.05 18.77
C LEU A 314 -20.37 2.44 19.92
N PRO A 315 -21.58 1.94 19.65
CA PRO A 315 -22.33 1.12 20.60
C PRO A 315 -21.65 -0.24 20.80
N ASP A 316 -22.11 -0.96 21.83
CA ASP A 316 -21.59 -2.30 22.15
C ASP A 316 -22.01 -3.37 21.13
N ARG A 317 -23.05 -3.09 20.32
CA ARG A 317 -23.68 -4.06 19.41
C ARG A 317 -23.75 -3.58 17.98
N PHE A 318 -23.64 -4.50 17.03
CA PHE A 318 -23.75 -4.17 15.61
C PHE A 318 -25.18 -3.73 15.25
N SER A 319 -26.21 -4.34 15.85
CA SER A 319 -27.60 -3.97 15.57
C SER A 319 -27.99 -2.57 16.04
N GLU A 320 -27.23 -1.97 16.96
CA GLU A 320 -27.46 -0.63 17.52
C GLU A 320 -26.83 0.49 16.67
N LEU A 321 -26.11 0.15 15.60
CA LEU A 321 -25.48 1.12 14.69
C LEU A 321 -26.50 1.98 13.94
N GLN A 322 -26.43 3.27 14.21
CA GLN A 322 -27.17 4.34 13.52
C GLN A 322 -26.40 4.93 12.32
N ASP A 323 -27.10 5.68 11.46
CA ASP A 323 -26.54 6.23 10.21
C ASP A 323 -25.32 7.14 10.42
N HIS A 324 -25.26 7.88 11.54
CA HIS A 324 -24.13 8.77 11.85
C HIS A 324 -22.81 8.04 12.16
N HIS A 325 -22.85 6.72 12.43
CA HIS A 325 -21.63 5.91 12.61
C HIS A 325 -20.98 5.51 11.29
N PHE A 326 -21.66 5.76 10.16
CA PHE A 326 -21.20 5.40 8.83
C PHE A 326 -20.57 6.61 8.10
N PRO A 327 -19.54 6.39 7.26
CA PRO A 327 -18.91 5.11 6.93
C PRO A 327 -18.18 4.45 8.11
N LEU A 328 -18.37 3.15 8.26
CA LEU A 328 -17.87 2.35 9.38
C LEU A 328 -16.46 1.83 9.04
N PHE A 329 -15.43 2.39 9.68
CA PHE A 329 -14.06 1.85 9.62
C PHE A 329 -13.78 1.04 10.89
N VAL A 330 -13.58 -0.27 10.78
CA VAL A 330 -13.25 -1.16 11.91
C VAL A 330 -12.29 -2.27 11.50
N SER A 331 -11.52 -2.77 12.47
CA SER A 331 -10.84 -4.04 12.30
C SER A 331 -11.83 -5.21 12.24
N PHE A 332 -11.49 -6.30 11.55
CA PHE A 332 -12.35 -7.49 11.49
C PHE A 332 -12.64 -8.04 12.90
N ASP A 333 -11.66 -8.05 13.80
CA ASP A 333 -11.85 -8.51 15.17
C ASP A 333 -12.82 -7.63 15.96
N LYS A 334 -12.81 -6.30 15.75
CA LYS A 334 -13.77 -5.38 16.36
C LYS A 334 -15.17 -5.59 15.78
N LEU A 335 -15.29 -5.80 14.46
CA LEU A 335 -16.58 -6.16 13.84
C LEU A 335 -17.16 -7.45 14.43
N CYS A 336 -16.36 -8.51 14.53
CA CYS A 336 -16.79 -9.75 15.16
C CYS A 336 -17.23 -9.54 16.61
N SER A 337 -16.54 -8.69 17.36
CA SER A 337 -16.92 -8.38 18.75
C SER A 337 -18.31 -7.72 18.84
N LEU A 338 -18.65 -6.80 17.93
CA LEU A 338 -19.97 -6.17 17.85
C LEU A 338 -21.08 -7.18 17.48
N LEU A 339 -20.78 -8.11 16.57
CA LEU A 339 -21.72 -9.17 16.15
C LEU A 339 -21.92 -10.22 17.25
N GLU A 340 -20.86 -10.60 17.95
CA GLU A 340 -20.94 -11.50 19.11
C GLU A 340 -21.76 -10.89 20.24
N ALA A 341 -21.69 -9.56 20.45
CA ALA A 341 -22.50 -8.87 21.43
C ALA A 341 -24.00 -8.93 21.09
N ASP A 342 -24.38 -8.86 19.81
CA ASP A 342 -25.76 -9.12 19.36
C ASP A 342 -26.21 -10.54 19.66
N ILE A 343 -25.35 -11.52 19.39
CA ILE A 343 -25.67 -12.93 19.61
C ILE A 343 -25.84 -13.20 21.12
N LYS A 344 -24.93 -12.68 21.95
CA LYS A 344 -25.04 -12.74 23.42
C LYS A 344 -26.35 -12.16 23.93
N ALA A 345 -26.81 -11.05 23.36
CA ALA A 345 -28.06 -10.43 23.73
C ALA A 345 -29.28 -11.32 23.44
N LYS A 346 -29.27 -12.03 22.30
CA LYS A 346 -30.37 -12.90 21.87
C LYS A 346 -30.35 -14.28 22.53
N GLU A 347 -29.18 -14.90 22.62
CA GLU A 347 -29.02 -16.27 23.12
C GLU A 347 -28.77 -16.35 24.64
N GLY A 348 -28.46 -15.22 25.28
CA GLY A 348 -28.21 -15.12 26.72
C GLY A 348 -27.10 -16.09 27.16
N ARG A 349 -27.39 -16.90 28.20
CA ARG A 349 -26.44 -17.88 28.77
C ARG A 349 -26.05 -19.02 27.82
N ARG A 350 -26.69 -19.16 26.65
CA ARG A 350 -26.34 -20.21 25.67
C ARG A 350 -25.10 -19.84 24.85
N PHE A 351 -24.75 -18.56 24.74
CA PHE A 351 -23.55 -18.13 24.03
C PHE A 351 -22.33 -18.18 24.95
N GLN A 352 -21.52 -19.23 24.81
CA GLN A 352 -20.25 -19.36 25.52
C GLN A 352 -19.14 -18.62 24.77
N THR A 353 -18.39 -17.77 25.48
CA THR A 353 -17.20 -17.13 24.93
C THR A 353 -16.01 -18.04 25.22
N TYR A 354 -15.34 -18.53 24.18
CA TYR A 354 -14.16 -19.38 24.31
C TYR A 354 -12.88 -18.56 24.07
N PRO A 355 -11.75 -18.89 24.74
CA PRO A 355 -10.46 -18.29 24.43
C PRO A 355 -10.07 -18.57 22.97
N LEU A 356 -9.68 -17.51 22.26
CA LEU A 356 -9.27 -17.55 20.86
C LEU A 356 -7.81 -17.99 20.73
N LEU A 357 -7.58 -19.02 19.92
CA LEU A 357 -6.26 -19.56 19.62
C LEU A 357 -5.58 -18.79 18.50
N ASN A 358 -4.31 -18.46 18.70
CA ASN A 358 -3.43 -17.96 17.63
C ASN A 358 -2.45 -19.04 17.16
N PHE A 359 -1.65 -18.71 16.14
CA PHE A 359 -0.66 -19.64 15.60
C PHE A 359 0.42 -20.05 16.61
N ASN A 360 0.85 -19.15 17.51
CA ASN A 360 1.83 -19.49 18.53
C ASN A 360 1.27 -20.54 19.51
N ASP A 361 -0.01 -20.43 19.87
CA ASP A 361 -0.68 -21.45 20.68
C ASP A 361 -0.64 -22.81 19.96
N PHE A 362 -0.98 -22.83 18.67
CA PHE A 362 -0.90 -24.03 17.85
C PHE A 362 0.53 -24.60 17.81
N LYS A 363 1.55 -23.79 17.48
CA LYS A 363 2.95 -24.21 17.30
C LYS A 363 3.61 -24.67 18.60
N TYR A 364 3.39 -23.97 19.71
CA TYR A 364 4.12 -24.24 20.95
C TYR A 364 3.33 -25.07 21.96
N THR A 365 2.00 -25.11 21.87
CA THR A 365 1.15 -25.81 22.87
C THR A 365 0.46 -27.05 22.32
N TYR A 366 0.03 -27.03 21.05
CA TYR A 366 -0.68 -28.16 20.42
C TYR A 366 0.27 -29.06 19.64
N TRP A 367 1.06 -28.49 18.74
CA TRP A 367 1.96 -29.22 17.84
C TRP A 367 2.89 -30.22 18.55
N PRO A 368 3.55 -29.87 19.68
CA PRO A 368 4.45 -30.82 20.37
C PRO A 368 3.73 -32.02 21.00
N LYS A 369 2.40 -31.93 21.18
CA LYS A 369 1.55 -32.98 21.76
C LYS A 369 0.90 -33.87 20.69
N LEU A 370 1.06 -33.53 19.41
CA LEU A 370 0.58 -34.35 18.29
C LEU A 370 1.51 -35.55 18.07
N ASN A 371 1.01 -36.57 17.39
CA ASN A 371 1.80 -37.75 17.06
C ASN A 371 2.99 -37.36 16.16
N HIS A 372 4.21 -37.61 16.65
CA HIS A 372 5.45 -37.28 15.94
C HIS A 372 5.56 -37.95 14.55
N VAL A 373 4.94 -39.12 14.36
CA VAL A 373 4.89 -39.79 13.05
C VAL A 373 4.10 -38.93 12.05
N LEU A 374 3.01 -38.31 12.49
CA LEU A 374 2.18 -37.44 11.65
C LEU A 374 2.86 -36.11 11.36
N THR A 375 3.60 -35.54 12.31
CA THR A 375 4.19 -34.20 12.18
C THR A 375 5.59 -34.17 11.56
N ARG A 376 6.25 -35.34 11.42
CA ARG A 376 7.61 -35.43 10.86
C ARG A 376 7.74 -34.76 9.49
N ASN A 377 8.73 -33.88 9.32
CA ASN A 377 9.02 -33.14 8.08
C ASN A 377 7.86 -32.27 7.56
N LEU A 378 6.91 -31.89 8.43
CA LEU A 378 5.86 -30.93 8.10
C LEU A 378 6.13 -29.60 8.80
N ASP A 379 5.85 -28.51 8.08
CA ASP A 379 5.88 -27.17 8.65
C ASP A 379 4.57 -26.89 9.41
N PRO A 380 4.61 -26.52 10.71
CA PRO A 380 3.41 -26.23 11.48
C PRO A 380 2.57 -25.09 10.89
N GLY A 381 3.20 -24.08 10.28
CA GLY A 381 2.52 -22.92 9.71
C GLY A 381 1.72 -23.28 8.46
N LEU A 382 2.29 -24.08 7.57
CA LEU A 382 1.61 -24.60 6.39
C LEU A 382 0.41 -25.48 6.80
N VAL A 383 0.60 -26.38 7.77
CA VAL A 383 -0.50 -27.25 8.26
C VAL A 383 -1.61 -26.43 8.91
N PHE A 384 -1.27 -25.44 9.73
CA PHE A 384 -2.28 -24.58 10.36
C PHE A 384 -3.06 -23.75 9.31
N SER A 385 -2.36 -23.25 8.30
CA SER A 385 -2.98 -22.50 7.19
C SER A 385 -3.92 -23.36 6.35
N GLU A 386 -3.55 -24.62 6.12
CA GLU A 386 -4.37 -25.61 5.44
C GLU A 386 -5.63 -25.97 6.26
N ILE A 387 -5.48 -26.15 7.58
CA ILE A 387 -6.60 -26.43 8.49
C ILE A 387 -7.61 -25.29 8.43
N LEU A 388 -7.17 -24.04 8.65
CA LEU A 388 -8.10 -22.91 8.71
C LEU A 388 -8.64 -22.51 7.34
N GLY A 389 -7.78 -22.44 6.33
CA GLY A 389 -8.12 -21.89 5.02
C GLY A 389 -8.77 -22.89 4.06
N VAL A 390 -8.50 -24.20 4.21
CA VAL A 390 -8.99 -25.24 3.29
C VAL A 390 -9.96 -26.21 3.97
N ILE A 391 -9.53 -26.86 5.07
CA ILE A 391 -10.34 -27.91 5.71
C ILE A 391 -11.55 -27.30 6.41
N LYS A 392 -11.32 -26.33 7.30
CA LYS A 392 -12.39 -25.54 7.92
C LYS A 392 -13.04 -24.59 6.92
N GLY A 393 -12.23 -24.12 5.95
CA GLY A 393 -12.65 -23.62 4.65
C GLY A 393 -13.86 -22.69 4.69
N CYS A 394 -14.70 -22.70 3.66
CA CYS A 394 -16.01 -22.04 3.67
C CYS A 394 -17.12 -23.09 3.75
N GLY A 395 -18.12 -22.87 4.60
CA GLY A 395 -19.23 -23.80 4.83
C GLY A 395 -18.95 -24.78 5.97
N GLN A 396 -19.27 -26.06 5.75
CA GLN A 396 -18.97 -27.14 6.68
C GLN A 396 -17.52 -27.61 6.53
N ASP A 397 -16.93 -28.10 7.63
CA ASP A 397 -15.61 -28.72 7.60
C ASP A 397 -15.60 -29.85 6.56
N LEU A 398 -14.56 -29.89 5.73
CA LEU A 398 -14.42 -30.95 4.75
C LEU A 398 -14.34 -32.31 5.46
N THR A 399 -15.12 -33.27 4.96
CA THR A 399 -14.95 -34.67 5.36
C THR A 399 -13.61 -35.20 4.84
N GLU A 400 -13.10 -36.26 5.47
CA GLU A 400 -11.85 -36.90 5.05
C GLU A 400 -11.90 -37.27 3.56
N ASP A 401 -12.97 -37.94 3.13
CA ASP A 401 -13.17 -38.31 1.72
C ASP A 401 -13.22 -37.10 0.79
N SER A 402 -13.91 -36.02 1.19
CA SER A 402 -13.97 -34.81 0.38
C SER A 402 -12.59 -34.15 0.24
N TYR A 403 -11.83 -34.09 1.33
CA TYR A 403 -10.49 -33.49 1.35
C TYR A 403 -9.45 -34.32 0.57
N LEU A 404 -9.50 -35.64 0.68
CA LEU A 404 -8.58 -36.54 0.01
C LEU A 404 -8.91 -36.72 -1.48
N ASN A 405 -10.18 -36.96 -1.80
CA ASN A 405 -10.60 -37.45 -3.12
C ASN A 405 -11.37 -36.42 -3.96
N SER A 406 -12.15 -35.54 -3.34
CA SER A 406 -13.01 -34.59 -4.07
C SER A 406 -12.38 -33.20 -4.26
N LEU A 407 -11.42 -32.84 -3.41
CA LEU A 407 -10.79 -31.52 -3.45
C LEU A 407 -9.78 -31.45 -4.59
N SER A 408 -10.05 -30.57 -5.56
CA SER A 408 -9.14 -30.29 -6.68
C SER A 408 -7.71 -30.07 -6.17
N HIS A 409 -6.75 -30.71 -6.85
CA HIS A 409 -5.31 -30.49 -6.64
C HIS A 409 -4.92 -29.02 -6.63
N LYS A 410 -5.68 -28.18 -7.34
CA LYS A 410 -5.47 -26.73 -7.36
C LYS A 410 -5.88 -26.05 -6.07
N ARG A 411 -6.82 -26.55 -5.25
CA ARG A 411 -7.27 -25.86 -4.01
C ARG A 411 -6.31 -25.99 -2.84
N SER A 412 -5.52 -27.06 -2.82
CA SER A 412 -4.46 -27.29 -1.84
C SER A 412 -3.24 -27.87 -2.57
N PRO A 413 -2.39 -26.99 -3.15
CA PRO A 413 -1.27 -27.43 -3.98
C PRO A 413 -0.05 -27.82 -3.15
N LEU A 414 0.17 -27.19 -1.99
CA LEU A 414 1.41 -27.32 -1.22
C LEU A 414 1.50 -28.61 -0.41
N LEU A 415 0.38 -29.16 0.07
CA LEU A 415 0.35 -30.33 0.97
C LEU A 415 -0.31 -31.57 0.33
N MET A 416 -0.42 -31.57 -1.00
CA MET A 416 -1.12 -32.62 -1.77
C MET A 416 -0.66 -34.04 -1.44
N ASN A 417 0.63 -34.26 -1.28
CA ASN A 417 1.21 -35.59 -1.07
C ASN A 417 1.10 -36.10 0.37
N VAL A 418 0.58 -35.28 1.30
CA VAL A 418 0.52 -35.57 2.74
C VAL A 418 -0.85 -35.25 3.33
N ARG A 419 -1.90 -35.16 2.50
CA ARG A 419 -3.25 -34.77 2.94
C ARG A 419 -3.83 -35.72 3.99
N ASP A 420 -3.54 -37.01 3.87
CA ASP A 420 -3.90 -38.03 4.88
C ASP A 420 -3.35 -37.67 6.27
N ARG A 421 -2.07 -37.31 6.33
CA ARG A 421 -1.40 -36.90 7.58
C ARG A 421 -1.95 -35.58 8.11
N VAL A 422 -2.21 -34.62 7.21
CA VAL A 422 -2.77 -33.31 7.57
C VAL A 422 -4.19 -33.47 8.15
N TYR A 423 -5.03 -34.31 7.55
CA TYR A 423 -6.38 -34.57 8.06
C TYR A 423 -6.35 -35.23 9.44
N ALA A 424 -5.49 -36.23 9.63
CA ALA A 424 -5.30 -36.86 10.95
C ALA A 424 -4.80 -35.85 12.01
N ILE A 425 -3.95 -34.90 11.62
CA ILE A 425 -3.54 -33.78 12.48
C ILE A 425 -4.73 -32.88 12.81
N PHE A 426 -5.56 -32.53 11.81
CA PHE A 426 -6.77 -31.73 11.99
C PHE A 426 -7.73 -32.36 13.00
N GLU A 427 -7.99 -33.66 12.91
CA GLU A 427 -8.87 -34.36 13.85
C GLU A 427 -8.31 -34.34 15.28
N ALA A 428 -7.01 -34.63 15.43
CA ALA A 428 -6.34 -34.60 16.72
C ALA A 428 -6.35 -33.18 17.33
N TYR A 429 -6.07 -32.17 16.52
CA TYR A 429 -6.13 -30.77 16.89
C TYR A 429 -7.54 -30.37 17.34
N SER A 430 -8.56 -30.69 16.55
CA SER A 430 -9.97 -30.38 16.84
C SER A 430 -10.45 -31.07 18.12
N LYS A 431 -10.02 -32.32 18.36
CA LYS A 431 -10.31 -33.03 19.62
C LYS A 431 -9.69 -32.33 20.82
N GLN A 432 -8.43 -31.88 20.72
CA GLN A 432 -7.78 -31.16 21.81
C GLN A 432 -8.43 -29.79 22.08
N CYS A 433 -8.85 -29.07 21.03
CA CYS A 433 -9.57 -27.79 21.17
C CYS A 433 -10.87 -27.99 21.95
N ARG A 434 -11.64 -29.03 21.63
CA ARG A 434 -12.86 -29.39 22.38
C ARG A 434 -12.59 -29.71 23.85
N VAL A 435 -11.54 -30.47 24.15
CA VAL A 435 -11.17 -30.81 25.54
C VAL A 435 -10.77 -29.55 26.33
N ARG A 436 -10.14 -28.57 25.68
CA ARG A 436 -9.68 -27.34 26.33
C ARG A 436 -10.70 -26.20 26.30
N ASN A 437 -11.86 -26.38 25.65
CA ASN A 437 -12.83 -25.33 25.41
C ASN A 437 -12.20 -24.09 24.75
N GLN A 438 -11.40 -24.31 23.71
CA GLN A 438 -10.75 -23.25 22.93
C GLN A 438 -11.21 -23.31 21.48
N ILE A 439 -11.23 -22.15 20.81
CA ILE A 439 -11.64 -22.05 19.41
C ILE A 439 -10.60 -21.26 18.61
N ASP A 440 -10.52 -21.50 17.32
CA ASP A 440 -9.72 -20.68 16.40
C ASP A 440 -10.57 -19.63 15.66
N ASN A 441 -9.91 -18.85 14.80
CA ASN A 441 -10.56 -17.81 14.01
C ASN A 441 -11.65 -18.35 13.08
N ALA A 442 -11.47 -19.52 12.48
CA ALA A 442 -12.47 -20.11 11.60
C ALA A 442 -13.71 -20.53 12.39
N ASP A 443 -13.51 -21.15 13.55
CA ASP A 443 -14.59 -21.54 14.46
C ASP A 443 -15.39 -20.33 14.97
N ARG A 444 -14.69 -19.23 15.31
CA ARG A 444 -15.30 -17.97 15.73
C ARG A 444 -16.23 -17.42 14.65
N THR A 445 -15.73 -17.24 13.43
CA THR A 445 -16.52 -16.72 12.30
C THR A 445 -17.69 -17.64 11.98
N ARG A 446 -17.50 -18.96 12.04
CA ARG A 446 -18.57 -19.94 11.83
C ARG A 446 -19.66 -19.86 12.88
N ALA A 447 -19.30 -19.69 14.16
CA ALA A 447 -20.28 -19.51 15.22
C ALA A 447 -21.16 -18.27 14.99
N ILE A 448 -20.54 -17.17 14.52
CA ILE A 448 -21.26 -15.94 14.17
C ILE A 448 -22.22 -16.18 13.00
N LEU A 449 -21.75 -16.83 11.92
CA LEU A 449 -22.58 -17.18 10.76
C LEU A 449 -23.78 -18.08 11.15
N ALA A 450 -23.54 -19.14 11.91
CA ALA A 450 -24.59 -20.06 12.36
C ALA A 450 -25.61 -19.37 13.29
N ALA A 451 -25.18 -18.38 14.07
CA ALA A 451 -26.09 -17.55 14.85
C ALA A 451 -26.88 -16.57 13.96
N HIS A 452 -26.24 -16.00 12.94
CA HIS A 452 -26.89 -15.13 11.97
C HIS A 452 -27.97 -15.88 11.15
N GLU A 453 -27.72 -17.11 10.74
CA GLU A 453 -28.70 -17.95 10.03
C GLU A 453 -29.94 -18.25 10.90
N ARG A 454 -29.74 -18.52 12.20
CA ARG A 454 -30.83 -18.78 13.15
C ARG A 454 -31.58 -17.50 13.53
N HIS A 455 -30.85 -16.40 13.66
CA HIS A 455 -31.36 -15.11 14.12
C HIS A 455 -30.78 -13.98 13.28
N PRO A 456 -31.32 -13.73 12.07
CA PRO A 456 -30.82 -12.71 11.17
C PRO A 456 -30.65 -11.36 11.87
N PHE A 457 -29.57 -10.65 11.51
CA PHE A 457 -29.39 -9.27 11.94
C PHE A 457 -30.51 -8.41 11.33
N PRO A 458 -30.98 -7.38 12.05
CA PRO A 458 -32.04 -6.52 11.53
C PRO A 458 -31.64 -5.94 10.17
N GLN A 459 -32.60 -5.88 9.22
CA GLN A 459 -32.35 -5.32 7.89
C GLN A 459 -31.87 -3.85 7.97
N ALA A 460 -32.35 -3.11 8.98
CA ALA A 460 -31.92 -1.75 9.28
C ALA A 460 -30.41 -1.66 9.57
N SER A 461 -29.79 -2.72 10.07
CA SER A 461 -28.36 -2.78 10.42
C SER A 461 -27.47 -3.21 9.25
N GLN A 462 -28.05 -3.67 8.14
CA GLN A 462 -27.29 -4.11 6.96
C GLN A 462 -26.64 -2.95 6.21
N VAL A 463 -25.51 -3.23 5.59
CA VAL A 463 -24.71 -2.23 4.86
C VAL A 463 -24.98 -2.29 3.36
N ASP A 464 -24.79 -1.16 2.68
CA ASP A 464 -24.94 -1.01 1.23
C ASP A 464 -23.69 -1.40 0.45
N TYR A 465 -22.51 -1.24 1.06
CA TYR A 465 -21.22 -1.58 0.46
C TYR A 465 -20.26 -2.14 1.50
N VAL A 466 -19.44 -3.09 1.07
CA VAL A 466 -18.35 -3.68 1.84
C VAL A 466 -17.04 -3.48 1.11
N PHE A 467 -16.09 -2.83 1.79
CA PHE A 467 -14.75 -2.56 1.30
C PHE A 467 -13.73 -3.31 2.16
N VAL A 468 -12.96 -4.17 1.52
CA VAL A 468 -11.90 -4.94 2.17
C VAL A 468 -10.56 -4.64 1.52
N ASP A 469 -9.64 -4.12 2.33
CA ASP A 469 -8.21 -4.01 1.97
C ASP A 469 -7.41 -5.15 2.62
N GLU A 470 -6.32 -5.53 1.95
CA GLU A 470 -5.51 -6.71 2.28
C GLU A 470 -6.37 -7.99 2.43
N VAL A 471 -7.25 -8.24 1.46
CA VAL A 471 -8.20 -9.38 1.49
C VAL A 471 -7.50 -10.73 1.68
N GLN A 472 -6.22 -10.84 1.34
CA GLN A 472 -5.43 -12.04 1.59
C GLN A 472 -5.16 -12.36 3.07
N ASP A 473 -5.46 -11.44 3.98
CA ASP A 473 -5.43 -11.68 5.43
C ASP A 473 -6.76 -12.20 5.99
N GLN A 474 -7.79 -12.30 5.15
CA GLN A 474 -9.10 -12.82 5.54
C GLN A 474 -9.22 -14.31 5.17
N LEU A 475 -9.93 -15.06 6.01
CA LEU A 475 -10.39 -16.40 5.67
C LEU A 475 -11.57 -16.32 4.68
N MET A 476 -11.81 -17.39 3.94
CA MET A 476 -12.99 -17.46 3.08
C MET A 476 -14.30 -17.37 3.87
N LEU A 477 -14.33 -17.85 5.13
CA LEU A 477 -15.46 -17.64 6.05
C LEU A 477 -15.67 -16.16 6.40
N ASP A 478 -14.58 -15.42 6.59
CA ASP A 478 -14.65 -14.00 6.94
C ASP A 478 -15.27 -13.23 5.78
N ILE A 479 -14.90 -13.57 4.54
CA ILE A 479 -15.51 -13.04 3.32
C ILE A 479 -17.00 -13.39 3.24
N HIS A 480 -17.38 -14.63 3.54
CA HIS A 480 -18.78 -15.05 3.57
C HIS A 480 -19.59 -14.25 4.61
N LEU A 481 -19.06 -14.08 5.82
CA LEU A 481 -19.68 -13.25 6.86
C LEU A 481 -19.85 -11.81 6.37
N LEU A 482 -18.81 -11.21 5.81
CA LEU A 482 -18.85 -9.84 5.30
C LEU A 482 -19.90 -9.68 4.17
N GLN A 483 -20.03 -10.65 3.27
CA GLN A 483 -21.08 -10.64 2.25
C GLN A 483 -22.48 -10.76 2.86
N SER A 484 -22.67 -11.60 3.89
CA SER A 484 -23.98 -11.74 4.55
C SER A 484 -24.48 -10.45 5.22
N LEU A 485 -23.57 -9.55 5.59
CA LEU A 485 -23.89 -8.23 6.15
C LEU A 485 -24.29 -7.20 5.08
N CYS A 486 -23.99 -7.47 3.80
CA CYS A 486 -24.23 -6.57 2.68
C CYS A 486 -25.56 -6.90 1.99
N LYS A 487 -26.52 -5.97 2.01
CA LYS A 487 -27.81 -6.17 1.33
C LYS A 487 -27.74 -6.02 -0.19
N ASN A 488 -26.66 -5.40 -0.68
CA ASN A 488 -26.42 -5.16 -2.10
C ASN A 488 -25.42 -6.20 -2.66
N PRO A 489 -25.83 -7.10 -3.57
CA PRO A 489 -24.94 -8.11 -4.15
C PRO A 489 -23.83 -7.51 -5.03
N ASP A 490 -24.03 -6.30 -5.54
CA ASP A 490 -23.07 -5.55 -6.34
C ASP A 490 -22.18 -4.62 -5.48
N GLY A 491 -22.35 -4.64 -4.15
CA GLY A 491 -21.73 -3.71 -3.20
C GLY A 491 -20.31 -4.10 -2.73
N GLY A 492 -19.70 -5.14 -3.30
CA GLY A 492 -18.43 -5.67 -2.83
C GLY A 492 -17.20 -4.99 -3.45
N TYR A 493 -16.22 -4.64 -2.64
CA TYR A 493 -14.89 -4.23 -3.08
C TYR A 493 -13.83 -5.03 -2.34
N TRP A 494 -13.07 -5.83 -3.09
CA TRP A 494 -12.08 -6.75 -2.54
C TRP A 494 -10.73 -6.45 -3.17
N CYS A 495 -9.76 -5.96 -2.40
CA CYS A 495 -8.41 -5.70 -2.90
C CYS A 495 -7.31 -6.38 -2.09
N GLY A 496 -6.28 -6.84 -2.77
CA GLY A 496 -5.17 -7.53 -2.12
C GLY A 496 -4.03 -7.96 -3.05
N ASP A 497 -3.07 -8.66 -2.45
CA ASP A 497 -1.85 -9.16 -3.07
C ASP A 497 -1.53 -10.58 -2.57
N THR A 498 -1.69 -11.59 -3.43
CA THR A 498 -1.45 -12.99 -3.04
C THR A 498 0.02 -13.36 -2.84
N ALA A 499 0.96 -12.53 -3.32
CA ALA A 499 2.37 -12.70 -2.96
C ALA A 499 2.66 -12.23 -1.52
N GLN A 500 1.74 -11.48 -0.89
CA GLN A 500 1.82 -11.03 0.50
C GLN A 500 0.98 -11.88 1.48
N THR A 501 0.57 -13.09 1.07
CA THR A 501 -0.07 -14.07 1.95
C THR A 501 0.98 -14.72 2.86
N ILE A 502 1.46 -13.97 3.86
CA ILE A 502 2.43 -14.41 4.88
C ILE A 502 1.79 -14.63 6.27
N SER A 503 0.53 -14.22 6.43
CA SER A 503 -0.22 -14.40 7.68
C SER A 503 -0.54 -15.88 7.86
N VAL A 504 0.05 -16.49 8.90
CA VAL A 504 -0.15 -17.90 9.20
C VAL A 504 -1.63 -18.13 9.55
N GLY A 505 -2.24 -19.12 8.91
CA GLY A 505 -3.69 -19.35 8.95
C GLY A 505 -4.42 -18.97 7.67
N SER A 506 -3.77 -18.26 6.74
CA SER A 506 -4.37 -17.89 5.44
C SER A 506 -3.76 -18.70 4.29
N SER A 507 -4.61 -19.42 3.55
CA SER A 507 -4.29 -20.03 2.25
C SER A 507 -4.95 -19.26 1.09
N PHE A 508 -5.18 -17.95 1.28
CA PHE A 508 -6.03 -17.15 0.42
C PHE A 508 -5.52 -17.04 -1.02
N ARG A 509 -6.46 -17.15 -1.97
CA ARG A 509 -6.26 -16.83 -3.39
C ARG A 509 -7.45 -16.11 -3.97
N ILE A 510 -7.16 -15.15 -4.83
CA ILE A 510 -8.20 -14.32 -5.46
C ILE A 510 -9.05 -15.16 -6.42
N LYS A 511 -8.47 -16.17 -7.07
CA LYS A 511 -9.24 -17.14 -7.86
C LYS A 511 -10.34 -17.84 -7.04
N ASP A 512 -10.05 -18.22 -5.79
CA ASP A 512 -11.03 -18.85 -4.92
C ASP A 512 -12.11 -17.85 -4.48
N LEU A 513 -11.71 -16.60 -4.16
CA LEU A 513 -12.63 -15.50 -3.92
C LEU A 513 -13.58 -15.27 -5.10
N LYS A 514 -13.05 -15.22 -6.33
CA LYS A 514 -13.84 -15.01 -7.55
C LYS A 514 -14.85 -16.14 -7.77
N ALA A 515 -14.43 -17.39 -7.60
CA ALA A 515 -15.32 -18.54 -7.69
C ALA A 515 -16.43 -18.46 -6.64
N PHE A 516 -16.08 -18.11 -5.41
CA PHE A 516 -17.02 -17.95 -4.32
C PHE A 516 -18.06 -16.85 -4.56
N ILE A 517 -17.62 -15.65 -4.98
CA ILE A 517 -18.54 -14.54 -5.32
C ILE A 517 -19.47 -14.95 -6.47
N TYR A 518 -18.94 -15.68 -7.47
CA TYR A 518 -19.73 -16.16 -8.60
C TYR A 518 -20.84 -17.13 -8.18
N ASP A 519 -20.50 -18.13 -7.35
CA ASP A 519 -21.44 -19.14 -6.85
C ASP A 519 -22.54 -18.50 -5.98
N ASP A 520 -22.17 -17.51 -5.16
CA ASP A 520 -23.12 -16.73 -4.35
C ASP A 520 -24.07 -15.90 -5.24
N MET A 521 -23.53 -15.21 -6.26
CA MET A 521 -24.34 -14.45 -7.23
C MET A 521 -25.36 -15.33 -7.98
N ILE A 522 -24.97 -16.55 -8.40
CA ILE A 522 -25.89 -17.51 -9.04
C ILE A 522 -26.99 -17.94 -8.08
N SER A 523 -26.62 -18.24 -6.83
CA SER A 523 -27.58 -18.67 -5.80
C SER A 523 -28.60 -17.57 -5.52
N TYR A 524 -28.16 -16.30 -5.52
CA TYR A 524 -29.00 -15.12 -5.38
C TYR A 524 -29.96 -14.90 -6.55
N GLN A 525 -29.54 -15.18 -7.79
CA GLN A 525 -30.41 -15.13 -8.97
C GLN A 525 -31.54 -16.17 -8.91
N LYS A 526 -31.23 -17.38 -8.43
CA LYS A 526 -32.21 -18.47 -8.32
C LYS A 526 -33.26 -18.21 -7.24
N SER A 527 -32.90 -17.56 -6.14
CA SER A 527 -33.82 -17.30 -5.03
C SER A 527 -34.74 -16.10 -5.25
N ASN A 528 -34.43 -15.20 -6.20
CA ASN A 528 -35.15 -13.94 -6.35
C ASN A 528 -35.42 -13.55 -7.81
N HIS A 529 -36.39 -14.23 -8.45
CA HIS A 529 -36.77 -14.07 -9.86
C HIS A 529 -37.23 -12.65 -10.28
N GLN A 530 -37.51 -11.74 -9.33
CA GLN A 530 -37.96 -10.37 -9.60
C GLN A 530 -36.82 -9.33 -9.60
N ARG A 531 -35.59 -9.70 -9.25
CA ARG A 531 -34.43 -8.77 -9.25
C ARG A 531 -33.63 -8.85 -10.55
N LYS A 532 -33.09 -7.71 -10.98
CA LYS A 532 -32.10 -7.64 -12.08
C LYS A 532 -30.95 -8.61 -11.79
N ALA A 533 -30.48 -9.32 -12.81
CA ALA A 533 -29.30 -10.16 -12.70
C ALA A 533 -28.12 -9.32 -12.14
N PRO A 534 -27.42 -9.76 -11.07
CA PRO A 534 -26.22 -9.10 -10.57
C PRO A 534 -25.23 -8.87 -11.71
N ALA A 535 -24.55 -7.72 -11.67
CA ALA A 535 -23.53 -7.42 -12.67
C ALA A 535 -22.35 -8.38 -12.47
N PRO A 536 -21.73 -8.90 -13.55
CA PRO A 536 -20.50 -9.67 -13.39
C PRO A 536 -19.46 -8.81 -12.65
N PHE A 537 -18.82 -9.37 -11.63
CA PHE A 537 -17.76 -8.65 -10.93
C PHE A 537 -16.62 -8.33 -11.92
N ALA A 538 -16.06 -7.13 -11.82
CA ALA A 538 -14.93 -6.74 -12.63
C ALA A 538 -13.61 -7.05 -11.90
N THR A 539 -12.67 -7.64 -12.62
CA THR A 539 -11.29 -7.79 -12.16
C THR A 539 -10.45 -6.63 -12.69
N PHE A 540 -9.72 -5.97 -11.81
CA PHE A 540 -8.75 -4.93 -12.17
C PHE A 540 -7.35 -5.36 -11.72
N GLU A 541 -6.36 -5.21 -12.60
CA GLU A 541 -4.95 -5.46 -12.29
C GLU A 541 -4.18 -4.14 -12.24
N LEU A 542 -3.53 -3.86 -11.11
CA LEU A 542 -2.67 -2.70 -10.92
C LEU A 542 -1.21 -3.16 -10.88
N CYS A 543 -0.48 -2.94 -11.98
CA CYS A 543 0.87 -3.46 -12.18
C CYS A 543 1.99 -2.40 -12.14
N THR A 544 1.64 -1.11 -12.10
CA THR A 544 2.64 -0.03 -12.00
C THR A 544 2.91 0.29 -10.53
N ASN A 545 4.17 0.15 -10.13
CA ASN A 545 4.64 0.51 -8.81
C ASN A 545 5.01 2.00 -8.78
N PHE A 546 4.36 2.75 -7.89
CA PHE A 546 4.59 4.18 -7.67
C PHE A 546 5.46 4.48 -6.44
N ARG A 547 5.82 3.44 -5.68
CA ARG A 547 6.41 3.56 -4.34
C ARG A 547 7.88 3.19 -4.29
N SER A 548 8.29 2.15 -5.02
CA SER A 548 9.67 1.66 -5.06
C SER A 548 10.24 1.83 -6.45
N HIS A 549 11.52 2.17 -6.54
CA HIS A 549 12.21 2.33 -7.82
C HIS A 549 12.52 0.98 -8.51
N SER A 550 12.92 1.02 -9.78
CA SER A 550 13.04 -0.19 -10.61
C SER A 550 14.04 -1.25 -10.11
N GLY A 551 15.09 -0.89 -9.37
CA GLY A 551 16.05 -1.87 -8.85
C GLY A 551 15.41 -2.85 -7.85
N ILE A 552 14.72 -2.32 -6.84
CA ILE A 552 13.92 -3.11 -5.88
C ILE A 552 12.79 -3.85 -6.59
N VAL A 553 12.06 -3.19 -7.50
CA VAL A 553 10.92 -3.81 -8.20
C VAL A 553 11.36 -4.96 -9.10
N LYS A 554 12.51 -4.87 -9.78
CA LYS A 554 13.07 -5.97 -10.57
C LYS A 554 13.44 -7.18 -9.71
N TYR A 555 14.06 -6.94 -8.54
CA TYR A 555 14.35 -7.99 -7.57
C TYR A 555 13.05 -8.63 -7.03
N ALA A 556 12.08 -7.82 -6.62
CA ALA A 556 10.80 -8.32 -6.12
C ALA A 556 10.05 -9.13 -7.21
N ALA A 557 10.07 -8.67 -8.46
CA ALA A 557 9.46 -9.36 -9.59
C ALA A 557 10.13 -10.71 -9.88
N SER A 558 11.45 -10.83 -9.72
CA SER A 558 12.13 -12.13 -9.90
C SER A 558 11.76 -13.13 -8.81
N LEU A 559 11.53 -12.68 -7.56
CA LEU A 559 11.00 -13.55 -6.50
C LEU A 559 9.59 -14.05 -6.83
N VAL A 560 8.72 -13.17 -7.34
CA VAL A 560 7.37 -13.56 -7.78
C VAL A 560 7.44 -14.54 -8.95
N GLU A 561 8.38 -14.35 -9.89
CA GLU A 561 8.59 -15.28 -11.00
C GLU A 561 9.07 -16.65 -10.50
N LEU A 562 9.94 -16.72 -9.49
CA LEU A 562 10.30 -17.99 -8.84
C LEU A 562 9.06 -18.70 -8.28
N ILE A 563 8.16 -17.95 -7.64
CA ILE A 563 6.90 -18.51 -7.13
C ILE A 563 6.00 -18.99 -8.27
N TYR A 564 5.86 -18.24 -9.36
CA TYR A 564 5.09 -18.66 -10.54
C TYR A 564 5.64 -19.91 -11.23
N THR A 565 6.97 -20.07 -11.25
CA THR A 565 7.63 -21.19 -11.90
C THR A 565 7.58 -22.45 -11.03
N MET A 566 7.93 -22.33 -9.75
CA MET A 566 8.03 -23.48 -8.85
C MET A 566 6.71 -23.84 -8.15
N PHE A 567 5.81 -22.87 -7.96
CA PHE A 567 4.55 -23.01 -7.22
C PHE A 567 3.37 -22.30 -7.94
N PRO A 568 3.06 -22.65 -9.20
CA PRO A 568 2.15 -21.89 -10.07
C PRO A 568 0.73 -21.72 -9.50
N ASP A 569 0.24 -22.68 -8.72
CA ASP A 569 -1.11 -22.61 -8.12
C ASP A 569 -1.15 -21.89 -6.75
N SER A 570 0.00 -21.37 -6.26
CA SER A 570 0.14 -20.77 -4.91
C SER A 570 -0.15 -19.26 -4.84
N ILE A 571 -0.12 -18.57 -5.99
CA ILE A 571 -0.43 -17.14 -6.13
C ILE A 571 -1.17 -16.90 -7.45
N ASP A 572 -1.98 -15.84 -7.52
CA ASP A 572 -2.68 -15.48 -8.75
C ASP A 572 -1.71 -14.87 -9.76
N HIS A 573 -1.81 -15.33 -11.01
CA HIS A 573 -1.07 -14.76 -12.14
C HIS A 573 -1.63 -13.39 -12.51
N MET A 574 -0.71 -12.43 -12.65
CA MET A 574 -0.98 -11.06 -13.12
C MET A 574 0.15 -10.61 -14.02
N ALA A 575 -0.10 -9.56 -14.83
CA ALA A 575 0.97 -8.96 -15.63
C ALA A 575 2.13 -8.50 -14.72
N PRO A 576 3.41 -8.69 -15.14
CA PRO A 576 4.51 -8.45 -14.23
C PRO A 576 4.64 -6.97 -13.87
N GLU A 577 5.10 -6.72 -12.65
CA GLU A 577 5.23 -5.39 -12.08
C GLU A 577 6.26 -4.54 -12.85
N SER A 578 6.03 -3.23 -12.89
CA SER A 578 6.97 -2.26 -13.47
C SER A 578 7.06 -1.01 -12.61
N ALA A 579 8.25 -0.41 -12.56
CA ALA A 579 8.46 0.88 -11.92
C ALA A 579 8.77 1.94 -12.96
N ASN A 580 8.26 3.15 -12.74
CA ASN A 580 8.41 4.25 -13.69
C ASN A 580 9.76 4.96 -13.59
N THR A 581 10.60 4.70 -12.60
CA THR A 581 11.90 5.37 -12.42
C THR A 581 13.03 4.38 -12.15
N PRO A 582 14.26 4.68 -12.59
CA PRO A 582 15.41 3.83 -12.29
C PRO A 582 15.78 3.91 -10.82
N GLY A 583 16.46 2.88 -10.34
CA GLY A 583 17.07 2.86 -9.02
C GLY A 583 17.97 1.66 -8.82
N ARG A 584 18.70 1.63 -7.70
CA ARG A 584 19.72 0.61 -7.45
C ARG A 584 19.08 -0.71 -6.98
N PRO A 585 19.61 -1.88 -7.36
CA PRO A 585 19.14 -3.13 -6.78
C PRO A 585 19.47 -3.20 -5.28
N PRO A 586 18.83 -4.12 -4.51
CA PRO A 586 19.19 -4.38 -3.12
C PRO A 586 20.70 -4.62 -2.93
N LEU A 587 21.24 -4.11 -1.82
CA LEU A 587 22.65 -4.21 -1.47
C LEU A 587 22.87 -5.33 -0.44
N LEU A 588 23.56 -6.39 -0.85
CA LEU A 588 23.94 -7.50 0.03
C LEU A 588 25.30 -7.25 0.67
N PHE A 589 25.35 -7.29 2.00
CA PHE A 589 26.58 -7.31 2.77
C PHE A 589 26.98 -8.74 3.08
N ILE A 590 28.22 -9.09 2.72
CA ILE A 590 28.79 -10.39 3.08
C ILE A 590 29.75 -10.17 4.25
N SER A 591 29.40 -10.77 5.40
CA SER A 591 30.24 -10.81 6.59
C SER A 591 30.57 -12.27 6.92
N PRO A 592 31.83 -12.72 6.73
CA PRO A 592 32.23 -14.11 7.01
C PRO A 592 32.06 -14.52 8.48
N THR A 593 32.04 -13.55 9.40
CA THR A 593 31.96 -13.77 10.85
C THR A 593 30.65 -13.27 11.48
N ASN A 594 29.74 -12.72 10.66
CA ASN A 594 28.54 -11.99 11.09
C ASN A 594 28.80 -10.99 12.25
N ASP A 595 29.93 -10.27 12.18
CA ASP A 595 30.35 -9.41 13.28
C ASP A 595 29.36 -8.24 13.51
N HIS A 596 28.72 -8.25 14.67
CA HIS A 596 27.77 -7.23 15.10
C HIS A 596 28.40 -5.83 15.23
N ASN A 597 29.69 -5.73 15.54
CA ASN A 597 30.37 -4.43 15.60
C ASN A 597 30.57 -3.85 14.21
N ILE A 598 30.92 -4.70 13.22
CA ILE A 598 31.02 -4.28 11.82
C ILE A 598 29.64 -3.86 11.32
N PHE A 599 28.58 -4.60 11.68
CA PHE A 599 27.20 -4.20 11.39
C PHE A 599 26.90 -2.79 11.92
N LEU A 600 27.17 -2.53 13.20
CA LEU A 600 26.96 -1.20 13.80
C LEU A 600 27.72 -0.09 13.06
N GLN A 601 28.99 -0.32 12.71
CA GLN A 601 29.82 0.67 12.02
C GLN A 601 29.31 1.03 10.62
N HIS A 602 28.59 0.13 9.95
CA HIS A 602 27.97 0.42 8.65
C HIS A 602 26.57 1.04 8.81
N LEU A 603 25.87 0.67 9.88
CA LEU A 603 24.53 1.11 10.18
C LEU A 603 24.51 2.57 10.68
N LEU A 604 25.33 2.86 11.70
CA LEU A 604 25.38 4.12 12.41
C LEU A 604 26.73 4.81 12.14
N SER A 605 26.73 5.88 11.36
CA SER A 605 27.89 6.76 11.26
C SER A 605 27.81 7.84 12.34
N LYS A 606 28.77 7.89 13.26
CA LYS A 606 28.94 8.99 14.24
C LYS A 606 27.70 9.21 15.14
N ASP A 607 27.18 8.13 15.73
CA ASP A 607 26.03 8.15 16.67
C ASP A 607 24.71 8.73 16.14
N ILE A 608 24.57 8.90 14.82
CA ILE A 608 23.32 9.35 14.21
C ILE A 608 22.26 8.23 14.33
N PRO A 609 21.12 8.45 15.01
CA PRO A 609 20.04 7.48 15.05
C PRO A 609 19.34 7.38 13.69
N PHE A 610 18.55 6.33 13.51
CA PHE A 610 17.70 6.19 12.32
C PHE A 610 16.73 7.35 12.21
N GLY A 611 16.44 7.79 10.99
CA GLY A 611 15.33 8.69 10.71
C GLY A 611 13.99 8.00 10.87
N ALA A 612 12.90 8.78 10.92
CA ALA A 612 11.55 8.27 11.12
C ALA A 612 11.18 7.21 10.07
N HIS A 613 11.67 7.33 8.84
CA HIS A 613 11.35 6.44 7.72
C HIS A 613 12.35 5.30 7.50
N GLN A 614 13.24 5.02 8.44
CA GLN A 614 14.20 3.93 8.36
C GLN A 614 13.84 2.78 9.31
N GLY A 615 14.08 1.53 8.90
CA GLY A 615 13.70 0.37 9.71
C GLY A 615 14.58 -0.86 9.51
N ILE A 616 14.67 -1.67 10.55
CA ILE A 616 15.31 -2.98 10.52
C ILE A 616 14.22 -4.05 10.64
N ILE A 617 14.20 -4.97 9.69
CA ILE A 617 13.27 -6.10 9.65
C ILE A 617 14.01 -7.35 10.10
N VAL A 618 13.44 -8.02 11.09
CA VAL A 618 13.93 -9.30 11.64
C VAL A 618 12.83 -10.36 11.57
N ARG A 619 13.21 -11.63 11.73
CA ARG A 619 12.24 -12.75 11.68
C ARG A 619 11.54 -13.00 13.00
N SER A 620 12.28 -12.92 14.10
CA SER A 620 11.75 -13.30 15.42
C SER A 620 11.60 -12.10 16.36
N GLN A 621 10.60 -12.19 17.25
CA GLN A 621 10.42 -11.20 18.31
C GLN A 621 11.61 -11.17 19.27
N ALA A 622 12.25 -12.32 19.52
CA ALA A 622 13.46 -12.41 20.34
C ALA A 622 14.63 -11.60 19.75
N THR A 623 14.87 -11.71 18.44
CA THR A 623 15.88 -10.91 17.72
C THR A 623 15.52 -9.43 17.76
N ALA A 624 14.24 -9.09 17.59
CA ALA A 624 13.76 -7.71 17.67
C ALA A 624 14.08 -7.10 19.05
N ASP A 625 13.77 -7.82 20.13
CA ASP A 625 14.00 -7.34 21.50
C ASP A 625 15.49 -7.24 21.83
N TRP A 626 16.28 -8.24 21.42
CA TRP A 626 17.73 -8.22 21.58
C TRP A 626 18.36 -7.05 20.83
N LEU A 627 18.04 -6.87 19.56
CA LEU A 627 18.63 -5.83 18.72
C LEU A 627 18.19 -4.43 19.17
N ASN A 628 16.93 -4.28 19.61
CA ASN A 628 16.46 -3.03 20.21
C ASN A 628 17.26 -2.67 21.47
N LYS A 629 17.59 -3.65 22.32
CA LYS A 629 18.44 -3.43 23.51
C LYS A 629 19.87 -3.09 23.11
N TYR A 630 20.44 -3.83 22.16
CA TYR A 630 21.80 -3.65 21.67
C TYR A 630 22.03 -2.31 20.97
N LEU A 631 21.04 -1.83 20.22
CA LEU A 631 21.05 -0.53 19.54
C LEU A 631 20.64 0.63 20.45
N GLU A 632 20.37 0.38 21.74
CA GLU A 632 19.89 1.37 22.70
C GLU A 632 18.65 2.12 22.18
N LYS A 633 17.77 1.40 21.46
CA LYS A 633 16.57 1.92 20.79
C LYS A 633 16.84 3.01 19.75
N ARG A 634 18.07 3.21 19.28
CA ARG A 634 18.39 4.22 18.23
C ARG A 634 17.85 3.89 16.84
N CYS A 635 17.39 2.66 16.62
CA CYS A 635 16.84 2.20 15.35
C CYS A 635 15.48 1.53 15.55
N THR A 636 14.55 1.75 14.64
CA THR A 636 13.25 1.07 14.63
C THR A 636 13.42 -0.38 14.18
N VAL A 637 13.30 -1.35 15.10
CA VAL A 637 13.39 -2.79 14.80
C VAL A 637 12.01 -3.43 14.92
N LEU A 638 11.58 -4.10 13.85
CA LEU A 638 10.25 -4.70 13.74
C LEU A 638 10.34 -6.12 13.17
N THR A 639 9.40 -6.98 13.56
CA THR A 639 9.25 -8.29 12.92
C THR A 639 8.64 -8.13 11.53
N LEU A 640 8.81 -9.14 10.67
CA LEU A 640 8.23 -9.13 9.33
C LEU A 640 6.70 -8.91 9.37
N LEU A 641 5.99 -9.56 10.28
CA LEU A 641 4.54 -9.40 10.43
C LEU A 641 4.16 -7.99 10.89
N ASP A 642 4.91 -7.40 11.82
CA ASP A 642 4.67 -6.04 12.30
C ASP A 642 4.93 -4.97 11.23
N THR A 643 5.76 -5.28 10.22
CA THR A 643 5.99 -4.36 9.10
C THR A 643 4.85 -4.32 8.09
N LYS A 644 3.87 -5.23 8.19
CA LYS A 644 2.78 -5.31 7.23
C LYS A 644 1.88 -4.07 7.33
N GLY A 645 1.59 -3.46 6.17
CA GLY A 645 0.90 -2.17 6.10
C GLY A 645 1.77 -0.97 6.44
N LEU A 646 3.06 -1.16 6.75
CA LEU A 646 4.03 -0.09 6.95
C LEU A 646 4.94 0.07 5.72
N GLU A 647 5.50 1.28 5.59
CA GLU A 647 6.42 1.65 4.51
C GLU A 647 7.63 2.42 5.04
N PHE A 648 8.78 2.15 4.44
CA PHE A 648 10.07 2.70 4.84
C PHE A 648 10.79 3.23 3.61
N ASP A 649 11.44 4.37 3.77
CA ASP A 649 12.34 4.91 2.76
C ASP A 649 13.55 3.99 2.62
N ASP A 650 14.09 3.55 3.76
CA ASP A 650 15.22 2.63 3.84
C ASP A 650 14.96 1.45 4.78
N VAL A 651 15.29 0.25 4.33
CA VAL A 651 15.13 -1.00 5.08
C VAL A 651 16.44 -1.77 5.16
N VAL A 652 16.72 -2.34 6.33
CA VAL A 652 17.73 -3.39 6.52
C VAL A 652 17.03 -4.71 6.85
N LEU A 653 17.27 -5.73 6.05
CA LEU A 653 16.93 -7.11 6.38
C LEU A 653 18.09 -7.69 7.18
N TYR A 654 17.84 -8.06 8.43
CA TYR A 654 18.87 -8.55 9.33
C TYR A 654 18.70 -10.05 9.59
N ASN A 655 19.71 -10.84 9.20
CA ASN A 655 19.79 -12.29 9.38
C ASN A 655 18.54 -13.05 8.89
N PHE A 656 17.96 -12.63 7.76
CA PHE A 656 16.77 -13.25 7.19
C PHE A 656 16.96 -14.73 6.83
N PHE A 657 18.11 -15.10 6.26
CA PHE A 657 18.43 -16.47 5.85
C PHE A 657 19.02 -17.27 7.01
N SER A 658 19.95 -16.69 7.77
CA SER A 658 20.59 -17.35 8.92
C SER A 658 19.64 -17.66 10.08
N GLU A 659 18.60 -16.86 10.31
CA GLU A 659 17.56 -17.14 11.32
C GLU A 659 16.34 -17.87 10.74
N SER A 660 16.40 -18.37 9.50
CA SER A 660 15.32 -19.17 8.95
C SER A 660 15.22 -20.53 9.66
N GLU A 661 14.01 -20.93 10.05
CA GLU A 661 13.74 -22.29 10.55
C GLU A 661 13.79 -23.33 9.41
N ALA A 662 13.79 -22.88 8.15
CA ALA A 662 13.86 -23.78 7.00
C ALA A 662 15.29 -24.33 6.82
N PRO A 663 15.46 -25.66 6.62
CA PRO A 663 16.77 -26.23 6.33
C PRO A 663 17.40 -25.61 5.09
N ALA A 664 18.73 -25.46 5.06
CA ALA A 664 19.45 -24.84 3.93
C ALA A 664 19.16 -25.55 2.59
N ALA A 665 18.97 -26.87 2.61
CA ALA A 665 18.59 -27.67 1.44
C ALA A 665 17.27 -27.23 0.78
N THR A 666 16.40 -26.51 1.50
CA THR A 666 15.14 -25.95 0.99
C THR A 666 15.36 -24.99 -0.18
N TRP A 667 16.49 -24.27 -0.19
CA TRP A 667 16.83 -23.28 -1.22
C TRP A 667 17.61 -23.87 -2.41
N ALA A 668 18.20 -25.06 -2.25
CA ALA A 668 19.00 -25.70 -3.29
C ALA A 668 18.28 -25.88 -4.64
N PRO A 669 16.97 -26.19 -4.71
CA PRO A 669 16.24 -26.30 -5.98
C PRO A 669 16.26 -25.04 -6.83
N VAL A 670 16.39 -23.85 -6.24
CA VAL A 670 16.43 -22.58 -6.97
C VAL A 670 17.65 -22.51 -7.89
N LEU A 671 18.78 -23.07 -7.45
CA LEU A 671 20.05 -23.05 -8.20
C LEU A 671 20.03 -23.95 -9.44
N ALA A 672 19.10 -24.91 -9.50
CA ALA A 672 18.95 -25.82 -10.63
C ALA A 672 18.14 -25.20 -11.78
N LEU A 673 17.49 -24.05 -11.56
CA LEU A 673 16.64 -23.42 -12.56
C LEU A 673 17.45 -22.76 -13.66
N GLY A 674 17.09 -23.04 -14.91
CA GLY A 674 17.51 -22.24 -16.04
C GLY A 674 16.86 -20.85 -15.99
N SER A 675 17.60 -19.79 -16.32
CA SER A 675 17.07 -18.43 -16.39
C SER A 675 17.40 -17.76 -17.72
N LYS A 676 16.46 -17.00 -18.26
CA LYS A 676 16.65 -16.17 -19.47
C LYS A 676 16.11 -14.77 -19.26
N GLU A 677 16.71 -13.79 -19.91
CA GLU A 677 16.19 -12.43 -19.94
C GLU A 677 15.22 -12.27 -21.12
N LYS A 678 14.03 -11.75 -20.84
CA LYS A 678 13.00 -11.41 -21.83
C LYS A 678 12.42 -10.04 -21.49
N GLU A 679 12.54 -9.08 -22.40
CA GLU A 679 11.99 -7.72 -22.24
C GLU A 679 12.45 -7.02 -20.94
N GLY A 680 13.72 -7.18 -20.55
CA GLY A 680 14.28 -6.57 -19.35
C GLY A 680 13.85 -7.25 -18.03
N ARG A 681 13.32 -8.47 -18.11
CA ARG A 681 12.84 -9.29 -17.00
C ARG A 681 13.46 -10.68 -17.05
N ILE A 682 13.62 -11.28 -15.88
CA ILE A 682 14.08 -12.67 -15.79
C ILE A 682 12.87 -13.59 -15.82
N VAL A 683 12.97 -14.63 -16.63
CA VAL A 683 12.02 -15.73 -16.70
C VAL A 683 12.76 -17.02 -16.39
N TYR A 684 12.22 -17.83 -15.50
CA TYR A 684 12.80 -19.12 -15.13
C TYR A 684 12.13 -20.26 -15.91
N ASP A 685 12.91 -21.29 -16.23
CA ASP A 685 12.42 -22.44 -17.00
C ASP A 685 11.62 -23.42 -16.12
N LYS A 686 10.34 -23.60 -16.46
CA LYS A 686 9.43 -24.50 -15.76
C LYS A 686 9.82 -25.97 -15.91
N ASP A 687 10.45 -26.33 -17.02
CA ASP A 687 10.81 -27.73 -17.28
C ASP A 687 12.03 -28.17 -16.45
N THR A 688 12.74 -27.21 -15.84
CA THR A 688 13.91 -27.45 -14.99
C THR A 688 13.60 -27.52 -13.49
N VAL A 689 12.32 -27.40 -13.10
CA VAL A 689 11.92 -27.42 -11.68
C VAL A 689 12.19 -28.80 -11.08
N PRO A 690 13.04 -28.91 -10.04
CA PRO A 690 13.36 -30.21 -9.48
C PRO A 690 12.17 -30.84 -8.72
N PRO A 691 11.94 -32.16 -8.84
CA PRO A 691 10.86 -32.86 -8.13
C PRO A 691 10.94 -32.79 -6.59
N TRP A 692 12.14 -32.59 -6.04
CA TRP A 692 12.38 -32.48 -4.58
C TRP A 692 12.17 -31.06 -4.03
N THR A 693 11.46 -30.21 -4.74
CA THR A 693 11.15 -28.85 -4.30
C THR A 693 10.23 -28.87 -3.07
N SER A 694 10.69 -28.31 -1.95
CA SER A 694 9.92 -28.25 -0.71
C SER A 694 8.87 -27.12 -0.74
N PRO A 695 7.62 -27.37 -0.29
CA PRO A 695 6.60 -26.34 -0.14
C PRO A 695 6.99 -25.19 0.80
N VAL A 696 7.90 -25.45 1.76
CA VAL A 696 8.43 -24.44 2.69
C VAL A 696 9.12 -23.30 1.94
N LEU A 697 9.76 -23.59 0.81
CA LEU A 697 10.40 -22.58 -0.04
C LEU A 697 9.40 -21.53 -0.54
N CYS A 698 8.14 -21.91 -0.80
CA CYS A 698 7.10 -20.97 -1.19
C CYS A 698 6.85 -19.93 -0.07
N ALA A 699 6.77 -20.37 1.18
CA ALA A 699 6.60 -19.49 2.33
C ALA A 699 7.82 -18.57 2.52
N GLU A 700 9.03 -19.10 2.35
CA GLU A 700 10.27 -18.31 2.44
C GLU A 700 10.36 -17.23 1.35
N LEU A 701 10.01 -17.56 0.10
CA LEU A 701 9.98 -16.61 -1.01
C LEU A 701 8.93 -15.50 -0.79
N LYS A 702 7.74 -15.85 -0.29
CA LYS A 702 6.70 -14.86 0.06
C LYS A 702 7.16 -13.93 1.18
N GLN A 703 7.81 -14.47 2.21
CA GLN A 703 8.36 -13.67 3.32
C GLN A 703 9.45 -12.70 2.82
N LEU A 704 10.37 -13.17 1.99
CA LEU A 704 11.41 -12.33 1.40
C LEU A 704 10.83 -11.24 0.49
N TYR A 705 9.81 -11.58 -0.30
CA TYR A 705 9.07 -10.62 -1.12
C TYR A 705 8.44 -9.53 -0.26
N VAL A 706 7.74 -9.88 0.82
CA VAL A 706 7.13 -8.90 1.73
C VAL A 706 8.20 -8.00 2.35
N ALA A 707 9.33 -8.56 2.77
CA ALA A 707 10.42 -7.85 3.43
C ALA A 707 11.08 -6.82 2.51
N VAL A 708 11.49 -7.22 1.31
CA VAL A 708 12.14 -6.32 0.34
C VAL A 708 11.18 -5.27 -0.18
N THR A 709 9.91 -5.63 -0.36
CA THR A 709 8.87 -4.67 -0.75
C THR A 709 8.45 -3.76 0.41
N ARG A 710 9.15 -3.68 1.56
CA ARG A 710 8.93 -2.58 2.50
C ARG A 710 9.72 -1.32 2.16
N ALA A 711 10.78 -1.44 1.36
CA ALA A 711 11.69 -0.34 1.01
C ALA A 711 11.23 0.48 -0.20
N ARG A 712 11.37 1.81 -0.13
CA ARG A 712 11.15 2.73 -1.26
C ARG A 712 12.44 3.01 -2.04
N TYR A 713 13.51 3.36 -1.32
CA TYR A 713 14.81 3.74 -1.89
C TYR A 713 15.89 2.71 -1.62
N ARG A 714 16.25 2.44 -0.36
CA ARG A 714 17.39 1.55 -0.05
C ARG A 714 16.92 0.27 0.63
N CYS A 715 17.32 -0.86 0.07
CA CYS A 715 17.14 -2.17 0.69
C CYS A 715 18.51 -2.79 0.92
N TRP A 716 18.94 -2.89 2.18
CA TRP A 716 20.16 -3.58 2.57
C TRP A 716 19.81 -4.97 3.09
N ILE A 717 20.58 -5.97 2.70
CA ILE A 717 20.48 -7.34 3.20
C ILE A 717 21.78 -7.59 3.97
N TRP A 718 21.67 -7.74 5.27
CA TRP A 718 22.77 -8.12 6.15
C TRP A 718 22.56 -9.55 6.60
N ASP A 719 23.37 -10.47 6.06
CA ASP A 719 23.21 -11.89 6.36
C ASP A 719 24.55 -12.64 6.28
N SER A 720 24.52 -13.88 6.76
CA SER A 720 25.66 -14.80 6.75
C SER A 720 25.19 -16.25 6.65
N GLY A 721 26.09 -17.16 6.28
CA GLY A 721 25.82 -18.59 6.23
C GLY A 721 25.51 -19.14 4.83
N ASP A 722 25.35 -20.46 4.76
CA ASP A 722 25.39 -21.22 3.51
C ASP A 722 24.31 -20.80 2.52
N VAL A 723 23.09 -20.52 3.00
CA VAL A 723 21.96 -20.18 2.11
C VAL A 723 22.21 -18.88 1.36
N ILE A 724 22.65 -17.82 2.05
CA ILE A 724 22.93 -16.55 1.37
C ILE A 724 24.16 -16.66 0.48
N ASP A 725 25.15 -17.48 0.85
CA ASP A 725 26.32 -17.75 0.02
C ASP A 725 25.99 -18.50 -1.27
N LEU A 726 24.96 -19.35 -1.25
CA LEU A 726 24.41 -19.96 -2.45
C LEU A 726 23.63 -18.94 -3.30
N MET A 727 22.73 -18.19 -2.67
CA MET A 727 21.82 -17.29 -3.36
C MET A 727 22.49 -16.03 -3.93
N LYS A 728 23.62 -15.59 -3.36
CA LYS A 728 24.34 -14.39 -3.84
C LYS A 728 24.72 -14.54 -5.32
N ASN A 729 25.24 -15.70 -5.72
CA ASN A 729 25.72 -15.94 -7.08
C ASN A 729 24.54 -16.01 -8.07
N PHE A 730 23.44 -16.63 -7.62
CA PHE A 730 22.21 -16.77 -8.41
C PHE A 730 21.62 -15.40 -8.76
N TRP A 731 21.58 -14.46 -7.81
CA TRP A 731 21.03 -13.11 -8.05
C TRP A 731 22.05 -12.10 -8.59
N SER A 732 23.36 -12.30 -8.38
CA SER A 732 24.38 -11.38 -8.90
C SER A 732 24.52 -11.44 -10.42
N ASN A 733 24.42 -12.64 -11.00
CA ASN A 733 24.56 -12.84 -12.45
C ASN A 733 23.59 -11.99 -13.29
N PRO A 734 22.29 -11.94 -12.99
CA PRO A 734 21.35 -11.07 -13.68
C PRO A 734 21.32 -9.62 -13.16
N GLY A 735 22.24 -9.22 -12.28
CA GLY A 735 22.30 -7.87 -11.72
C GLY A 735 21.13 -7.51 -10.79
N LEU A 736 20.49 -8.52 -10.18
CA LEU A 736 19.36 -8.31 -9.27
C LEU A 736 19.77 -7.81 -7.89
N ILE A 737 21.03 -8.01 -7.50
CA ILE A 737 21.62 -7.49 -6.27
C ILE A 737 22.97 -6.85 -6.56
N THR A 738 23.41 -5.95 -5.68
CA THR A 738 24.82 -5.52 -5.61
C THR A 738 25.46 -6.14 -4.38
N ILE A 739 26.71 -6.60 -4.49
CA ILE A 739 27.45 -7.20 -3.37
C ILE A 739 28.47 -6.20 -2.84
N ARG A 740 28.55 -6.09 -1.51
CA ARG A 740 29.59 -5.32 -0.82
C ARG A 740 30.25 -6.14 0.27
N ILE A 741 31.58 -6.13 0.28
CA ILE A 741 32.36 -6.70 1.37
C ILE A 741 32.36 -5.67 2.52
N ALA A 742 32.04 -6.12 3.73
CA ALA A 742 31.93 -5.29 4.94
C ALA A 742 33.29 -4.79 5.49
N ARG A 743 34.21 -4.35 4.62
CA ARG A 743 35.56 -3.86 4.96
C ARG A 743 35.72 -2.34 4.91
N LYS A 744 34.75 -1.60 4.34
CA LYS A 744 34.77 -0.13 4.24
C LYS A 744 33.56 0.46 4.94
N HIS A 745 33.73 1.49 5.77
CA HIS A 745 32.63 2.20 6.42
C HIS A 745 31.52 2.58 5.43
N GLY A 746 30.29 2.15 5.74
CA GLY A 746 29.06 2.63 5.13
C GLY A 746 28.37 3.63 6.06
N SER A 747 27.44 4.42 5.53
CA SER A 747 26.52 5.24 6.32
C SER A 747 25.10 4.95 5.83
N PHE A 748 24.33 4.22 6.64
CA PHE A 748 22.92 3.95 6.37
C PHE A 748 22.01 4.98 7.03
N ALA A 749 22.23 5.22 8.33
CA ALA A 749 21.40 6.12 9.11
C ALA A 749 21.39 7.53 8.52
N VAL A 750 20.18 8.06 8.34
CA VAL A 750 19.92 9.44 7.93
C VAL A 750 19.21 10.11 9.09
N SER A 751 19.84 11.13 9.67
CA SER A 751 19.20 11.89 10.75
C SER A 751 18.01 12.66 10.20
N THR A 752 16.83 12.42 10.75
CA THR A 752 15.68 13.33 10.60
C THR A 752 15.75 14.39 11.70
N LYS A 753 15.72 15.68 11.32
CA LYS A 753 15.62 16.81 12.27
C LYS A 753 14.18 17.28 12.53
N ASP A 754 13.22 16.81 11.75
CA ASP A 754 11.81 17.18 11.88
C ASP A 754 11.10 16.25 12.87
N LEU A 755 10.70 16.80 14.02
CA LEU A 755 9.91 16.07 15.00
C LEU A 755 8.55 15.64 14.44
N ARG A 756 7.98 16.36 13.46
CA ARG A 756 6.64 16.03 12.91
C ARG A 756 6.64 14.71 12.16
N GLU A 757 7.70 14.41 11.42
CA GLU A 757 7.83 13.11 10.73
C GLU A 757 7.80 11.95 11.74
N TRP A 758 8.39 12.15 12.92
CA TRP A 758 8.28 11.18 14.01
C TRP A 758 6.87 11.09 14.61
N HIS A 759 6.13 12.19 14.68
CA HIS A 759 4.74 12.18 15.16
C HIS A 759 3.79 11.49 14.18
N GLU A 760 3.93 11.75 12.88
CA GLU A 760 3.21 11.03 11.83
C GLU A 760 3.52 9.52 11.88
N ARG A 761 4.74 9.15 12.27
CA ARG A 761 5.20 7.76 12.44
C ARG A 761 4.71 7.11 13.74
N THR A 762 4.78 7.80 14.88
CA THR A 762 4.41 7.26 16.20
C THR A 762 2.91 7.00 16.31
N GLY A 763 2.07 7.71 15.55
CA GLY A 763 0.65 7.38 15.40
C GLY A 763 0.39 6.04 14.69
N VAL A 764 1.39 5.50 13.98
CA VAL A 764 1.31 4.27 13.17
C VAL A 764 2.09 3.11 13.84
N VAL A 765 3.12 3.41 14.64
CA VAL A 765 4.00 2.41 15.26
C VAL A 765 3.91 2.49 16.80
N LEU A 766 3.44 1.39 17.42
CA LEU A 766 3.26 1.12 18.86
C LEU A 766 4.36 1.72 19.78
N GLN A 767 4.04 1.89 21.08
CA GLN A 767 4.83 2.35 22.25
C GLN A 767 6.38 2.37 22.16
N ARG A 768 7.01 1.45 21.40
CA ARG A 768 8.45 1.38 21.16
C ARG A 768 9.01 2.64 20.48
N THR A 769 8.29 3.24 19.53
CA THR A 769 8.68 4.49 18.83
C THR A 769 8.57 5.72 19.72
N LEU A 770 7.61 5.74 20.65
CA LEU A 770 7.48 6.80 21.66
C LEU A 770 8.70 6.86 22.59
N VAL A 771 9.31 5.72 22.90
CA VAL A 771 10.59 5.70 23.64
C VAL A 771 11.72 6.30 22.82
N GLN A 772 11.73 6.13 21.50
CA GLN A 772 12.74 6.72 20.60
C GLN A 772 12.56 8.23 20.47
N ALA A 773 11.31 8.70 20.33
CA ALA A 773 11.00 10.13 20.35
C ALA A 773 11.44 10.76 21.70
N LYS A 774 11.17 10.09 22.83
CA LYS A 774 11.60 10.53 24.16
C LYS A 774 13.13 10.50 24.33
N SER A 775 13.83 9.48 23.82
CA SER A 775 15.30 9.45 23.88
C SER A 775 15.93 10.51 22.97
N PHE A 776 15.33 10.79 21.81
CA PHE A 776 15.74 11.87 20.92
C PHE A 776 15.59 13.24 21.61
N LEU A 777 14.45 13.50 22.25
CA LEU A 777 14.19 14.71 23.03
C LEU A 777 15.19 14.88 24.19
N ASN A 778 15.56 13.79 24.87
CA ASN A 778 16.53 13.81 25.97
C ASN A 778 18.00 13.92 25.52
N SER A 779 18.29 13.73 24.23
CA SER A 779 19.66 13.77 23.68
C SER A 779 20.07 15.16 23.14
N TRP A 780 19.16 16.13 23.15
CA TRP A 780 19.48 17.51 22.81
C TRP A 780 20.07 18.24 24.03
N PRO A 781 21.28 18.83 23.93
CA PRO A 781 21.73 19.75 24.94
C PRO A 781 20.86 21.00 24.87
N GLU A 782 20.22 21.36 25.99
CA GLU A 782 19.52 22.63 26.16
C GLU A 782 20.44 23.78 25.67
N ARG A 783 19.98 24.50 24.65
CA ARG A 783 20.56 25.77 24.21
C ARG A 783 19.47 26.79 23.98
#